data_AF-A0A6A6E2F5-F1
#
_entry.id   AF-A0A6A6E2F5-F1
#
_cell.length_a   1.000
_cell.length_b   1.000
_cell.length_c   1.000
_cell.angle_alpha   90.00
_cell.angle_beta   90.00
_cell.angle_gamma   90.00
#
_symmetry.space_group_name_H-M   'P 1'
#
loop_
_entity.id
_entity.type
_entity.pdbx_description
1 polymer ?
#
loop_
_entity_poly.entity_id
_entity_poly.type
_entity_poly.pdbx_seq_one_letter_code
_entity_poly.pdbx_strand_id
1 'polypeptide(L)'
;MRQYNSRPPPSSQPLSVNTITGAGACTACHRRMTKCATERPRCEECQKRNTCCIYEDTAVSASSPHIPATKRKHDQLQAQFSAYEELYNLLQTRPDNVATEIFRRIRQGADVQSILRHVQDGDLLLQISLLPDTQYRSGVPLHADLKPLYRHANNPYLDSVLYRSTLGSSPSVGQHTVVRDKITSDRESVYHTPYYDAQIIDARLNSATLKISNWTSISSDEKFLRKLLETYFLFEYPFYPFFHKDIFLDDMIAGRHDFCSSLLVNTILASACHGLGAIKNRSEFWNPRNYGYQFLAEAKRLWELEQGKAEHALTTIQTAPILGITYFVSGLDKIGWSFWTQAVAMAENLDWLSVPESSLSQREKTVRTITVWGIFAQQATSCFYFVKPPLVNEPPKAALPDRGTAPAFFGEIWIKYPHAQTLFPLHLGHTFLALAELRKLMNDIGREALSNQRTHAEISLDRASTFHAQLRAWYQGLPEALGPERIVLPPHLLVHMQYHNLMTMTFSPLIAVETAFNPPDSSTSLLDYINYSPAQTVAYSKTCLETLLHMFYQLHGFESYYAFLLQILIQLGFDAVEKLWSTSSSTSTAATTTTTTTTGDQDKLVDNEDIKAVRSTLMLCAKGLRDQGRNFYLSEVVFRVLKDKMREEDVALLRDWARIGDEEERDRLWREHVHGEWPVNVVGITQDPEGLRLDNLVRGFSPPHCP
;
A
#
# COMPACT_ATOMS: atom_id res chain seq x y z
N MET A 1 10.63 49.11 35.79
CA MET A 1 12.03 48.84 36.15
C MET A 1 12.31 47.34 36.02
N ARG A 2 12.96 46.96 34.91
CA ARG A 2 13.92 45.85 34.79
C ARG A 2 14.53 45.98 33.39
N GLN A 3 15.82 46.31 33.37
CA GLN A 3 16.62 46.62 32.20
C GLN A 3 16.80 45.36 31.35
N TYR A 4 16.48 45.43 30.05
CA TYR A 4 16.96 44.47 29.06
C TYR A 4 18.16 45.08 28.34
N ASN A 5 19.33 44.47 28.57
CA ASN A 5 20.60 44.82 27.96
C ASN A 5 20.57 44.57 26.45
N SER A 6 20.83 45.63 25.68
CA SER A 6 21.08 45.61 24.24
C SER A 6 22.40 44.90 23.96
N ARG A 7 22.36 43.71 23.36
CA ARG A 7 23.53 43.10 22.68
C ARG A 7 23.49 43.48 21.19
N PRO A 8 24.60 43.94 20.60
CA PRO A 8 24.67 44.21 19.16
C PRO A 8 24.64 42.89 18.36
N PRO A 9 24.17 42.91 17.10
CA PRO A 9 24.08 41.71 16.28
C PRO A 9 25.47 41.14 15.99
N PRO A 10 25.67 39.81 16.00
CA PRO A 10 26.90 39.21 15.53
C PRO A 10 27.02 39.38 14.02
N SER A 11 28.22 39.80 13.61
CA SER A 11 28.67 40.01 12.23
C SER A 11 28.41 38.79 11.33
N SER A 12 27.81 39.04 10.17
CA SER A 12 27.81 38.13 9.03
C SER A 12 29.25 37.76 8.65
N GLN A 13 29.59 36.48 8.69
CA GLN A 13 30.83 35.96 8.10
C GLN A 13 30.83 36.23 6.57
N PRO A 14 31.96 36.63 5.97
CA PRO A 14 32.06 36.82 4.53
C PRO A 14 32.03 35.47 3.80
N LEU A 15 31.10 35.32 2.85
CA LEU A 15 31.10 34.26 1.85
C LEU A 15 32.45 34.28 1.09
N SER A 16 33.10 33.13 0.96
CA SER A 16 34.36 33.02 0.21
C SER A 16 34.12 33.31 -1.28
N VAL A 17 34.62 34.43 -1.76
CA VAL A 17 34.51 34.85 -3.17
C VAL A 17 35.43 33.98 -4.03
N ASN A 18 34.85 33.11 -4.86
CA ASN A 18 35.60 32.32 -5.85
C ASN A 18 36.23 33.27 -6.88
N THR A 19 37.56 33.39 -6.86
CA THR A 19 38.31 34.21 -7.82
C THR A 19 38.88 33.34 -8.94
N ILE A 20 38.65 33.72 -10.19
CA ILE A 20 39.14 33.00 -11.38
C ILE A 20 40.13 33.84 -12.20
N THR A 21 41.03 33.16 -12.92
CA THR A 21 41.90 33.75 -13.96
C THR A 21 41.67 33.01 -15.27
N GLY A 22 41.22 33.72 -16.31
CA GLY A 22 40.93 33.13 -17.63
C GLY A 22 39.45 33.08 -17.96
N ALA A 23 39.01 32.02 -18.66
CA ALA A 23 37.65 31.88 -19.17
C ALA A 23 36.59 32.10 -18.07
N GLY A 24 35.62 32.98 -18.34
CA GLY A 24 34.58 33.39 -17.37
C GLY A 24 34.89 34.67 -16.59
N ALA A 25 36.13 35.19 -16.63
CA ALA A 25 36.46 36.51 -16.08
C ALA A 25 35.85 37.62 -16.95
N CYS A 26 35.52 38.77 -16.35
CA CYS A 26 35.09 39.93 -17.14
C CYS A 26 36.21 40.39 -18.09
N THR A 27 35.84 41.04 -19.20
CA THR A 27 36.77 41.47 -20.25
C THR A 27 37.92 42.32 -19.71
N ALA A 28 37.65 43.20 -18.75
CA ALA A 28 38.66 44.06 -18.12
C ALA A 28 39.69 43.26 -17.29
N CYS A 29 39.24 42.30 -16.49
CA CYS A 29 40.12 41.42 -15.71
C CYS A 29 40.88 40.43 -16.60
N HIS A 30 40.22 39.92 -17.66
CA HIS A 30 40.82 39.01 -18.63
C HIS A 30 41.97 39.69 -19.40
N ARG A 31 41.75 40.90 -19.95
CA ARG A 31 42.80 41.66 -20.66
C ARG A 31 44.01 41.98 -19.79
N ARG A 32 43.80 42.11 -18.47
CA ARG A 32 44.87 42.42 -17.51
C ARG A 32 45.51 41.18 -16.89
N MET A 33 45.00 39.98 -17.19
CA MET A 33 45.44 38.72 -16.59
C MET A 33 45.40 38.76 -15.04
N THR A 34 44.40 39.43 -14.48
CA THR A 34 44.19 39.55 -13.02
C THR A 34 43.03 38.68 -12.56
N LYS A 35 43.07 38.22 -11.29
CA LYS A 35 41.99 37.44 -10.67
C LYS A 35 40.67 38.23 -10.65
N CYS A 36 39.61 37.65 -11.20
CA CYS A 36 38.27 38.22 -11.23
C CYS A 36 37.39 37.56 -10.17
N ALA A 37 36.76 38.37 -9.31
CA ALA A 37 35.85 37.92 -8.24
C ALA A 37 34.50 37.35 -8.75
N THR A 38 34.21 37.44 -10.05
CA THR A 38 32.99 36.93 -10.74
C THR A 38 31.64 37.48 -10.28
N GLU A 39 31.62 38.32 -9.23
CA GLU A 39 30.43 39.01 -8.76
C GLU A 39 29.79 39.86 -9.88
N ARG A 40 28.45 39.84 -9.91
CA ARG A 40 27.62 40.61 -10.85
C ARG A 40 26.82 41.65 -10.05
N PRO A 41 26.65 42.88 -10.56
CA PRO A 41 26.93 43.33 -11.93
C PRO A 41 28.37 43.83 -12.19
N ARG A 42 29.18 44.09 -11.16
CA ARG A 42 30.61 44.45 -11.31
C ARG A 42 31.42 43.61 -10.34
N CYS A 43 32.56 43.05 -10.79
CA CYS A 43 33.46 42.34 -9.87
C CYS A 43 34.20 43.33 -8.96
N GLU A 44 34.56 42.86 -7.75
CA GLU A 44 35.25 43.66 -6.73
C GLU A 44 36.49 44.41 -7.29
N GLU A 45 37.28 43.74 -8.14
CA GLU A 45 38.50 44.33 -8.73
C GLU A 45 38.18 45.49 -9.69
N CYS A 46 37.14 45.35 -10.50
CA CYS A 46 36.69 46.43 -11.39
C CYS A 46 36.01 47.56 -10.62
N GLN A 47 35.41 47.27 -9.46
CA GLN A 47 34.81 48.26 -8.57
C GLN A 47 35.89 49.11 -7.88
N LYS A 48 36.90 48.47 -7.28
CA LYS A 48 38.04 49.15 -6.64
C LYS A 48 38.77 50.08 -7.61
N ARG A 49 38.95 49.65 -8.86
CA ARG A 49 39.68 50.43 -9.88
C ARG A 49 38.81 51.39 -10.67
N ASN A 50 37.51 51.44 -10.38
CA ASN A 50 36.51 52.20 -11.12
C ASN A 50 36.59 51.99 -12.65
N THR A 51 36.72 50.73 -13.09
CA THR A 51 36.77 50.37 -14.52
C THR A 51 35.49 49.66 -14.96
N CYS A 52 35.11 49.82 -16.24
CA CYS A 52 33.90 49.21 -16.78
C CYS A 52 34.04 47.67 -16.78
N CYS A 53 33.10 46.98 -16.13
CA CYS A 53 33.11 45.52 -15.97
C CYS A 53 32.05 44.93 -16.92
N ILE A 54 32.49 44.34 -18.03
CA ILE A 54 31.60 43.73 -19.04
C ILE A 54 31.94 42.24 -19.12
N TYR A 55 30.94 41.39 -18.90
CA TYR A 55 31.03 39.96 -19.22
C TYR A 55 30.47 39.77 -20.64
N GLU A 56 31.26 39.18 -21.54
CA GLU A 56 30.77 38.82 -22.87
C GLU A 56 29.98 37.51 -22.75
N ASP A 57 28.65 37.57 -22.92
CA ASP A 57 27.81 36.39 -22.97
C ASP A 57 28.10 35.61 -24.27
N THR A 58 28.74 34.44 -24.14
CA THR A 58 29.14 33.52 -25.22
C THR A 58 27.96 32.82 -25.91
N ALA A 59 26.84 33.52 -26.11
CA ALA A 59 25.65 33.00 -26.78
C ALA A 59 25.24 33.81 -28.04
N VAL A 60 25.90 34.91 -28.38
CA VAL A 60 25.44 35.80 -29.49
C VAL A 60 26.56 36.22 -30.45
N SER A 61 27.47 35.30 -30.80
CA SER A 61 28.45 35.50 -31.87
C SER A 61 28.29 34.47 -33.00
N ALA A 62 27.04 34.24 -33.43
CA ALA A 62 26.68 33.43 -34.60
C ALA A 62 26.23 34.29 -35.81
N SER A 63 26.68 35.54 -35.89
CA SER A 63 26.32 36.45 -36.99
C SER A 63 27.50 37.35 -37.39
N SER A 64 28.54 36.74 -37.94
CA SER A 64 29.49 37.46 -38.80
C SER A 64 29.50 36.82 -40.19
N PRO A 65 29.23 37.58 -41.28
CA PRO A 65 29.03 37.03 -42.61
C PRO A 65 30.37 36.82 -43.32
N HIS A 66 31.13 35.79 -42.93
CA HIS A 66 32.16 35.14 -43.78
C HIS A 66 32.53 33.77 -43.20
N ILE A 67 31.61 32.80 -43.32
CA ILE A 67 31.97 31.38 -43.33
C ILE A 67 32.32 31.06 -44.80
N PRO A 68 33.53 30.55 -45.12
CA PRO A 68 33.88 30.19 -46.49
C PRO A 68 32.82 29.24 -47.06
N ALA A 69 32.33 29.50 -48.29
CA ALA A 69 31.33 28.65 -48.94
C ALA A 69 31.73 27.16 -48.96
N THR A 70 33.03 26.90 -48.95
CA THR A 70 33.65 25.58 -48.79
C THR A 70 33.35 24.90 -47.46
N LYS A 71 33.31 25.61 -46.33
CA LYS A 71 32.98 25.02 -45.03
C LYS A 71 31.50 24.65 -44.93
N ARG A 72 30.60 25.52 -45.43
CA ARG A 72 29.17 25.18 -45.52
C ARG A 72 28.92 23.95 -46.41
N LYS A 73 29.63 23.88 -47.55
CA LYS A 73 29.54 22.73 -48.45
C LYS A 73 30.14 21.46 -47.83
N HIS A 74 31.22 21.59 -47.06
CA HIS A 74 31.81 20.49 -46.30
C HIS A 74 30.84 19.98 -45.22
N ASP A 75 30.28 20.87 -44.40
CA ASP A 75 29.32 20.51 -43.36
C ASP A 75 28.05 19.88 -43.96
N GLN A 76 27.59 20.37 -45.12
CA GLN A 76 26.45 19.80 -45.84
C GLN A 76 26.74 18.40 -46.41
N LEU A 77 27.94 18.19 -46.97
CA LEU A 77 28.37 16.87 -47.46
C LEU A 77 28.61 15.89 -46.30
N GLN A 78 29.15 16.36 -45.18
CA GLN A 78 29.35 15.57 -43.96
C GLN A 78 27.99 15.09 -43.41
N ALA A 79 27.02 16.00 -43.29
CA ALA A 79 25.67 15.66 -42.84
C ALA A 79 24.96 14.68 -43.79
N GLN A 80 25.17 14.85 -45.10
CA GLN A 80 24.63 13.93 -46.09
C GLN A 80 25.28 12.54 -46.00
N PHE A 81 26.61 12.48 -45.81
CA PHE A 81 27.34 11.22 -45.64
C PHE A 81 26.88 10.46 -44.38
N SER A 82 26.77 11.15 -43.23
CA SER A 82 26.29 10.54 -41.99
C SER A 82 24.87 9.98 -42.11
N ALA A 83 23.99 10.64 -42.88
CA ALA A 83 22.64 10.15 -43.12
C ALA A 83 22.60 8.85 -43.96
N TYR A 84 23.48 8.72 -44.95
CA TYR A 84 23.59 7.47 -45.72
C TYR A 84 24.23 6.34 -44.90
N GLU A 85 25.17 6.65 -44.01
CA GLU A 85 25.75 5.69 -43.08
C GLU A 85 24.70 5.17 -42.09
N GLU A 86 23.86 6.04 -41.53
CA GLU A 86 22.74 5.66 -40.66
C GLU A 86 21.72 4.78 -41.41
N LEU A 87 21.36 5.16 -42.65
CA LEU A 87 20.45 4.36 -43.47
C LEU A 87 21.01 2.96 -43.77
N TYR A 88 22.31 2.86 -44.06
CA TYR A 88 22.98 1.59 -44.29
C TYR A 88 22.97 0.71 -43.03
N ASN A 89 23.26 1.30 -41.86
CA ASN A 89 23.17 0.60 -40.58
C ASN A 89 21.75 0.11 -40.28
N LEU A 90 20.71 0.89 -40.60
CA LEU A 90 19.32 0.46 -40.42
C LEU A 90 18.97 -0.74 -41.30
N LEU A 91 19.47 -0.79 -42.54
CA LEU A 91 19.29 -1.96 -43.42
C LEU A 91 20.00 -3.22 -42.89
N GLN A 92 21.11 -3.07 -42.16
CA GLN A 92 21.85 -4.20 -41.59
C GLN A 92 21.27 -4.71 -40.27
N THR A 93 20.70 -3.82 -39.45
CA THR A 93 20.37 -4.12 -38.04
C THR A 93 18.88 -4.33 -37.78
N ARG A 94 17.99 -3.82 -38.65
CA ARG A 94 16.54 -3.92 -38.45
C ARG A 94 15.97 -5.23 -38.99
N PRO A 95 14.84 -5.71 -38.44
CA PRO A 95 14.18 -6.92 -38.92
C PRO A 95 13.79 -6.84 -40.40
N ASP A 96 13.74 -8.00 -41.07
CA ASP A 96 13.54 -8.11 -42.53
C ASP A 96 12.34 -7.33 -43.08
N ASN A 97 11.23 -7.29 -42.35
CA ASN A 97 10.04 -6.54 -42.75
C ASN A 97 10.29 -5.03 -42.79
N VAL A 98 11.02 -4.48 -41.82
CA VAL A 98 11.40 -3.07 -41.75
C VAL A 98 12.46 -2.75 -42.79
N ALA A 99 13.49 -3.60 -42.93
CA ALA A 99 14.53 -3.43 -43.94
C ALA A 99 13.95 -3.49 -45.37
N THR A 100 12.96 -4.35 -45.62
CA THR A 100 12.24 -4.45 -46.90
C THR A 100 11.44 -3.18 -47.20
N GLU A 101 10.78 -2.60 -46.20
CA GLU A 101 10.05 -1.34 -46.34
C GLU A 101 10.99 -0.15 -46.60
N ILE A 102 12.13 -0.09 -45.90
CA ILE A 102 13.19 0.88 -46.17
C ILE A 102 13.67 0.73 -47.63
N PHE A 103 13.98 -0.49 -48.07
CA PHE A 103 14.40 -0.78 -49.44
C PHE A 103 13.34 -0.37 -50.48
N ARG A 104 12.06 -0.64 -50.21
CA ARG A 104 10.94 -0.23 -51.07
C ARG A 104 10.91 1.29 -51.26
N ARG A 105 11.11 2.06 -50.18
CA ARG A 105 11.14 3.53 -50.23
C ARG A 105 12.35 4.09 -50.97
N ILE A 106 13.51 3.45 -50.82
CA ILE A 106 14.70 3.76 -51.62
C ILE A 106 14.38 3.58 -53.11
N ARG A 107 13.73 2.46 -53.50
CA ARG A 107 13.34 2.21 -54.90
C ARG A 107 12.30 3.19 -55.43
N GLN A 108 11.50 3.80 -54.55
CA GLN A 108 10.53 4.82 -54.91
C GLN A 108 11.13 6.24 -55.02
N GLY A 109 12.43 6.38 -54.78
CA GLY A 109 13.14 7.66 -54.89
C GLY A 109 12.89 8.60 -53.72
N ALA A 110 12.47 8.09 -52.55
CA ALA A 110 12.35 8.91 -51.35
C ALA A 110 13.72 9.41 -50.90
N ASP A 111 13.78 10.65 -50.38
CA ASP A 111 15.03 11.21 -49.88
C ASP A 111 15.47 10.54 -48.56
N VAL A 112 16.79 10.48 -48.35
CA VAL A 112 17.39 9.76 -47.22
C VAL A 112 16.89 10.26 -45.86
N GLN A 113 16.65 11.57 -45.73
CA GLN A 113 16.23 12.20 -44.47
C GLN A 113 14.76 11.87 -44.15
N SER A 114 13.90 11.83 -45.16
CA SER A 114 12.51 11.40 -45.01
C SER A 114 12.39 9.92 -44.63
N ILE A 115 13.28 9.07 -45.15
CA ILE A 115 13.32 7.65 -44.76
C ILE A 115 13.74 7.52 -43.30
N LEU A 116 14.81 8.21 -42.88
CA LEU A 116 15.28 8.20 -41.49
C LEU A 116 14.22 8.71 -40.52
N ARG A 117 13.57 9.83 -40.83
CA ARG A 117 12.45 10.36 -40.03
C ARG A 117 11.31 9.37 -39.90
N HIS A 118 10.94 8.69 -40.99
CA HIS A 118 9.84 7.73 -40.96
C HIS A 118 10.14 6.53 -40.05
N VAL A 119 11.39 6.05 -40.05
CA VAL A 119 11.83 4.99 -39.14
C VAL A 119 11.86 5.49 -37.70
N GLN A 120 12.36 6.70 -37.45
CA GLN A 120 12.38 7.31 -36.12
C GLN A 120 10.97 7.58 -35.57
N ASP A 121 10.05 8.07 -36.39
CA ASP A 121 8.65 8.29 -36.00
C ASP A 121 7.94 6.96 -35.73
N GLY A 122 8.24 5.93 -36.53
CA GLY A 122 7.77 4.57 -36.31
C GLY A 122 8.30 3.97 -35.00
N ASP A 123 9.59 4.17 -34.71
CA ASP A 123 10.22 3.75 -33.45
C ASP A 123 9.64 4.51 -32.25
N LEU A 124 9.35 5.81 -32.40
CA LEU A 124 8.73 6.63 -31.35
C LEU A 124 7.30 6.16 -31.08
N LEU A 125 6.52 5.84 -32.12
CA LEU A 125 5.19 5.25 -31.96
C LEU A 125 5.26 3.85 -31.33
N LEU A 126 6.27 3.05 -31.66
CA LEU A 126 6.54 1.77 -30.99
C LEU A 126 6.93 1.99 -29.53
N GLN A 127 7.76 2.97 -29.21
CA GLN A 127 8.09 3.31 -27.81
C GLN A 127 6.88 3.85 -27.02
N ILE A 128 5.96 4.56 -27.66
CA ILE A 128 4.71 5.03 -27.05
C ILE A 128 3.70 3.88 -26.87
N SER A 129 3.74 2.86 -27.74
CA SER A 129 2.85 1.68 -27.68
C SER A 129 3.42 0.52 -26.88
N LEU A 130 4.73 0.49 -26.66
CA LEU A 130 5.40 -0.34 -25.66
C LEU A 130 5.20 0.32 -24.30
N LEU A 131 4.10 -0.03 -23.62
CA LEU A 131 3.98 0.21 -22.19
C LEU A 131 5.19 -0.43 -21.49
N PRO A 132 5.78 0.22 -20.47
CA PRO A 132 6.81 -0.43 -19.66
C PRO A 132 6.26 -1.77 -19.15
N ASP A 133 7.09 -2.82 -19.14
CA ASP A 133 6.76 -4.16 -18.66
C ASP A 133 5.73 -4.08 -17.52
N THR A 134 4.49 -4.50 -17.76
CA THR A 134 3.40 -4.42 -16.77
C THR A 134 3.60 -5.39 -15.61
N GLN A 135 4.66 -6.20 -15.64
CA GLN A 135 5.08 -6.97 -14.48
C GLN A 135 5.81 -6.05 -13.50
N TYR A 136 5.26 -5.89 -12.30
CA TYR A 136 5.98 -5.26 -11.19
C TYR A 136 7.18 -6.14 -10.79
N ARG A 137 8.29 -6.04 -11.53
CA ARG A 137 9.56 -6.69 -11.19
C ARG A 137 10.43 -5.72 -10.39
N SER A 138 9.97 -5.31 -9.21
CA SER A 138 10.86 -4.71 -8.22
C SER A 138 11.47 -5.83 -7.39
N GLY A 139 12.73 -6.17 -7.69
CA GLY A 139 13.51 -7.12 -6.90
C GLY A 139 13.56 -6.68 -5.43
N VAL A 140 13.25 -7.62 -4.53
CA VAL A 140 13.58 -7.49 -3.10
C VAL A 140 15.10 -7.30 -3.02
N PRO A 141 15.63 -6.41 -2.17
CA PRO A 141 17.05 -6.03 -2.19
C PRO A 141 17.98 -7.20 -1.84
N LEU A 142 17.44 -8.26 -1.23
CA LEU A 142 17.99 -9.59 -1.34
C LEU A 142 17.14 -10.38 -2.35
N HIS A 143 17.74 -10.77 -3.48
CA HIS A 143 17.32 -11.98 -4.20
C HIS A 143 17.63 -13.20 -3.32
N ALA A 144 17.09 -13.24 -2.09
CA ALA A 144 17.09 -14.43 -1.30
C ALA A 144 16.13 -15.39 -1.99
N ASP A 145 16.58 -16.63 -2.20
CA ASP A 145 15.63 -17.70 -2.42
C ASP A 145 14.67 -17.67 -1.23
N LEU A 146 13.38 -17.48 -1.48
CA LEU A 146 12.34 -17.49 -0.44
C LEU A 146 11.88 -18.92 -0.17
N LYS A 147 12.25 -19.88 -1.03
CA LYS A 147 11.95 -21.31 -0.82
C LYS A 147 12.36 -21.83 0.57
N PRO A 148 13.51 -21.47 1.18
CA PRO A 148 13.85 -21.87 2.55
C PRO A 148 12.71 -21.63 3.55
N LEU A 149 12.03 -20.48 3.49
CA LEU A 149 10.88 -20.16 4.37
C LEU A 149 9.69 -21.12 4.17
N TYR A 150 9.61 -21.79 3.02
CA TYR A 150 8.47 -22.60 2.62
C TYR A 150 8.79 -24.10 2.48
N ARG A 151 10.07 -24.52 2.63
CA ARG A 151 10.58 -25.88 2.35
C ARG A 151 9.86 -26.99 3.14
N HIS A 152 9.30 -26.66 4.30
CA HIS A 152 8.77 -27.65 5.25
C HIS A 152 7.28 -27.48 5.58
N ALA A 153 6.56 -26.59 4.89
CA ALA A 153 5.16 -26.29 5.20
C ALA A 153 4.20 -26.84 4.13
N ASN A 154 3.11 -27.49 4.56
CA ASN A 154 1.98 -27.88 3.70
C ASN A 154 1.16 -26.64 3.29
N ASN A 155 1.75 -25.76 2.50
CA ASN A 155 1.24 -24.43 2.21
C ASN A 155 0.45 -24.42 0.88
N PRO A 156 -0.89 -24.24 0.93
CA PRO A 156 -1.74 -24.37 -0.25
C PRO A 156 -1.49 -23.28 -1.31
N TYR A 157 -0.91 -22.14 -0.93
CA TYR A 157 -0.65 -21.05 -1.86
C TYR A 157 0.51 -21.34 -2.81
N LEU A 158 1.42 -22.26 -2.48
CA LEU A 158 2.54 -22.65 -3.35
C LEU A 158 2.04 -23.32 -4.65
N ASP A 159 0.86 -23.92 -4.62
CA ASP A 159 0.18 -24.53 -5.77
C ASP A 159 -0.84 -23.60 -6.45
N SER A 160 -0.93 -22.34 -6.02
CA SER A 160 -1.82 -21.37 -6.64
C SER A 160 -1.32 -20.92 -8.01
N VAL A 161 -2.25 -20.50 -8.88
CA VAL A 161 -1.92 -19.92 -10.19
C VAL A 161 -1.06 -18.68 -10.03
N LEU A 162 -1.35 -17.86 -9.01
CA LEU A 162 -0.61 -16.64 -8.71
C LEU A 162 0.84 -16.94 -8.30
N TYR A 163 1.08 -17.92 -7.42
CA TYR A 163 2.44 -18.29 -7.02
C TYR A 163 3.28 -18.76 -8.21
N ARG A 164 2.73 -19.65 -9.05
CA ARG A 164 3.43 -20.11 -10.26
C ARG A 164 3.77 -18.96 -11.23
N SER A 165 2.87 -18.00 -11.33
CA SER A 165 3.00 -16.82 -12.21
C SER A 165 4.02 -15.79 -11.71
N THR A 166 4.27 -15.74 -10.40
CA THR A 166 5.11 -14.71 -9.75
C THR A 166 6.42 -15.29 -9.20
N LEU A 167 6.34 -16.22 -8.26
CA LEU A 167 7.46 -16.75 -7.47
C LEU A 167 7.98 -18.11 -7.98
N GLY A 168 7.16 -18.86 -8.73
CA GLY A 168 7.49 -20.22 -9.18
C GLY A 168 8.44 -20.33 -10.37
N SER A 169 8.72 -19.23 -11.07
CA SER A 169 9.64 -19.22 -12.22
C SER A 169 11.09 -19.11 -11.75
N SER A 170 11.81 -20.23 -11.65
CA SER A 170 13.25 -20.22 -11.39
C SER A 170 14.00 -19.61 -12.59
N PRO A 171 15.00 -18.75 -12.40
CA PRO A 171 15.83 -18.27 -13.49
C PRO A 171 16.76 -19.41 -13.93
N SER A 172 16.33 -20.22 -14.90
CA SER A 172 17.24 -21.10 -15.61
C SER A 172 18.23 -20.25 -16.39
N VAL A 173 19.48 -20.24 -15.91
CA VAL A 173 20.63 -19.70 -16.61
C VAL A 173 20.75 -20.42 -17.95
N GLY A 174 20.65 -19.65 -19.04
CA GLY A 174 20.98 -20.12 -20.38
C GLY A 174 19.82 -20.81 -21.11
N GLN A 175 18.85 -20.02 -21.57
CA GLN A 175 18.25 -20.30 -22.87
C GLN A 175 17.82 -18.97 -23.51
N HIS A 176 18.24 -18.83 -24.75
CA HIS A 176 18.05 -17.69 -25.62
C HIS A 176 16.67 -17.07 -25.50
N THR A 177 16.63 -15.75 -25.71
CA THR A 177 15.50 -14.94 -26.20
C THR A 177 14.53 -15.77 -27.04
N VAL A 178 13.61 -16.47 -26.38
CA VAL A 178 12.35 -16.88 -26.98
C VAL A 178 11.46 -15.69 -26.73
N VAL A 179 11.18 -14.96 -27.81
CA VAL A 179 10.03 -14.06 -27.91
C VAL A 179 8.86 -14.82 -27.28
N ARG A 180 8.52 -14.47 -26.03
CA ARG A 180 7.39 -15.08 -25.32
C ARG A 180 6.18 -14.79 -26.18
N ASP A 181 5.63 -15.84 -26.80
CA ASP A 181 4.50 -15.73 -27.71
C ASP A 181 3.44 -14.80 -27.11
N LYS A 182 3.13 -13.76 -27.87
CA LYS A 182 2.11 -12.75 -27.60
C LYS A 182 0.71 -13.38 -27.69
N ILE A 183 0.39 -14.33 -26.83
CA ILE A 183 -0.99 -14.65 -26.44
C ILE A 183 -0.93 -15.18 -24.99
N THR A 184 -0.69 -14.32 -24.00
CA THR A 184 -1.26 -14.62 -22.67
C THR A 184 -2.76 -14.75 -22.90
N SER A 185 -3.34 -15.89 -22.53
CA SER A 185 -4.79 -16.08 -22.62
C SER A 185 -5.46 -14.89 -21.92
N ASP A 186 -6.53 -14.34 -22.50
CA ASP A 186 -7.25 -13.20 -21.94
C ASP A 186 -7.62 -13.41 -20.46
N ARG A 187 -7.86 -14.67 -20.07
CA ARG A 187 -8.16 -15.08 -18.69
C ARG A 187 -6.96 -15.04 -17.73
N GLU A 188 -5.73 -15.08 -18.25
CA GLU A 188 -4.50 -15.06 -17.46
C GLU A 188 -4.02 -13.63 -17.15
N SER A 189 -4.61 -12.60 -17.79
CA SER A 189 -4.20 -11.20 -17.59
C SER A 189 -4.24 -10.79 -16.12
N VAL A 190 -5.24 -11.27 -15.37
CA VAL A 190 -5.41 -10.97 -13.95
C VAL A 190 -4.23 -11.43 -13.08
N TYR A 191 -3.45 -12.43 -13.51
CA TYR A 191 -2.29 -12.95 -12.79
C TYR A 191 -0.97 -12.27 -13.18
N HIS A 192 -1.01 -11.34 -14.13
CA HIS A 192 0.18 -10.66 -14.66
C HIS A 192 0.08 -9.14 -14.67
N THR A 193 -1.12 -8.59 -14.46
CA THR A 193 -1.35 -7.15 -14.42
C THR A 193 -1.72 -6.71 -13.00
N PRO A 194 -1.04 -5.69 -12.45
CA PRO A 194 -1.34 -5.16 -11.13
C PRO A 194 -2.78 -4.65 -11.01
N TYR A 195 -3.39 -4.83 -9.84
CA TYR A 195 -4.78 -4.47 -9.59
C TYR A 195 -5.06 -2.97 -9.79
N TYR A 196 -4.08 -2.10 -9.57
CA TYR A 196 -4.25 -0.66 -9.73
C TYR A 196 -4.45 -0.20 -11.18
N ASP A 197 -4.11 -1.05 -12.15
CA ASP A 197 -4.36 -0.80 -13.57
C ASP A 197 -5.79 -1.17 -13.97
N ALA A 198 -6.53 -1.87 -13.10
CA ALA A 198 -7.90 -2.27 -13.36
C ALA A 198 -8.85 -1.06 -13.39
N GLN A 199 -9.81 -1.09 -14.31
CA GLN A 199 -10.86 -0.08 -14.43
C GLN A 199 -12.23 -0.68 -14.13
N ILE A 200 -13.06 0.03 -13.37
CA ILE A 200 -14.44 -0.37 -13.11
C ILE A 200 -15.27 -0.15 -14.38
N ILE A 201 -16.02 -1.17 -14.77
CA ILE A 201 -17.00 -1.11 -15.85
C ILE A 201 -18.40 -1.10 -15.22
N ASP A 202 -18.95 0.10 -15.05
CA ASP A 202 -20.31 0.33 -14.55
C ASP A 202 -20.97 1.46 -15.37
N ALA A 203 -22.16 1.19 -15.91
CA ALA A 203 -22.89 2.15 -16.74
C ALA A 203 -23.33 3.39 -15.95
N ARG A 204 -23.62 3.25 -14.65
CA ARG A 204 -24.01 4.36 -13.78
C ARG A 204 -22.86 5.33 -13.56
N LEU A 205 -21.67 4.78 -13.35
CA LEU A 205 -20.43 5.55 -13.24
C LEU A 205 -20.04 6.24 -14.53
N ASN A 206 -20.59 5.86 -15.69
CA ASN A 206 -20.36 6.53 -16.98
C ASN A 206 -21.56 7.35 -17.46
N SER A 207 -22.64 7.40 -16.67
CA SER A 207 -23.85 8.12 -17.06
C SER A 207 -23.59 9.62 -17.19
N ALA A 208 -24.18 10.23 -18.22
CA ALA A 208 -24.20 11.68 -18.39
C ALA A 208 -25.05 12.40 -17.33
N THR A 209 -26.01 11.68 -16.73
CA THR A 209 -26.88 12.20 -15.66
C THR A 209 -26.24 12.09 -14.28
N LEU A 210 -25.12 11.37 -14.12
CA LEU A 210 -24.38 11.33 -12.86
C LEU A 210 -23.70 12.70 -12.64
N LYS A 211 -24.19 13.43 -11.64
CA LYS A 211 -23.66 14.73 -11.20
C LYS A 211 -23.26 14.67 -9.73
N ILE A 212 -22.01 14.30 -9.48
CA ILE A 212 -21.47 14.16 -8.12
C ILE A 212 -21.32 15.53 -7.45
N SER A 213 -21.09 16.60 -8.24
CA SER A 213 -20.98 17.97 -7.73
C SER A 213 -22.27 18.48 -7.07
N ASN A 214 -23.42 17.84 -7.31
CA ASN A 214 -24.67 18.20 -6.63
C ASN A 214 -24.66 17.78 -5.14
N TRP A 215 -23.76 16.88 -4.77
CA TRP A 215 -23.70 16.28 -3.43
C TRP A 215 -22.54 16.82 -2.58
N THR A 216 -21.67 17.68 -3.14
CA THR A 216 -20.52 18.26 -2.43
C THR A 216 -20.28 19.70 -2.85
N SER A 217 -19.84 20.52 -1.90
CA SER A 217 -19.44 21.92 -2.14
C SER A 217 -17.94 22.08 -2.45
N ILE A 218 -17.14 21.02 -2.36
CA ILE A 218 -15.67 21.08 -2.40
C ILE A 218 -15.11 21.19 -3.82
N SER A 219 -15.74 20.51 -4.80
CA SER A 219 -15.30 20.54 -6.19
C SER A 219 -16.48 20.39 -7.14
N SER A 220 -16.36 21.04 -8.30
CA SER A 220 -17.28 20.90 -9.43
C SER A 220 -16.69 20.08 -10.59
N ASP A 221 -15.46 19.57 -10.45
CA ASP A 221 -14.83 18.71 -11.45
C ASP A 221 -15.36 17.28 -11.37
N GLU A 222 -16.37 16.99 -12.19
CA GLU A 222 -17.01 15.67 -12.29
C GLU A 222 -16.03 14.54 -12.66
N LYS A 223 -14.96 14.81 -13.43
CA LYS A 223 -13.98 13.78 -13.79
C LYS A 223 -13.15 13.40 -12.57
N PHE A 224 -12.71 14.39 -11.80
CA PHE A 224 -12.00 14.19 -10.55
C PHE A 224 -12.87 13.46 -9.51
N LEU A 225 -14.10 13.92 -9.31
CA LEU A 225 -15.05 13.30 -8.36
C LEU A 225 -15.39 11.85 -8.74
N ARG A 226 -15.59 11.57 -10.03
CA ARG A 226 -15.82 10.21 -10.53
C ARG A 226 -14.61 9.32 -10.30
N LYS A 227 -13.40 9.85 -10.51
CA LYS A 227 -12.18 9.10 -10.25
C LYS A 227 -12.00 8.76 -8.77
N LEU A 228 -12.36 9.66 -7.85
CA LEU A 228 -12.40 9.35 -6.42
C LEU A 228 -13.40 8.25 -6.12
N LEU A 229 -14.62 8.33 -6.67
CA LEU A 229 -15.64 7.32 -6.44
C LEU A 229 -15.24 5.93 -6.96
N GLU A 230 -14.63 5.86 -8.15
CA GLU A 230 -14.01 4.64 -8.67
C GLU A 230 -12.93 4.09 -7.74
N THR A 231 -12.07 4.98 -7.22
CA THR A 231 -10.98 4.61 -6.31
C THR A 231 -11.53 4.01 -5.02
N TYR A 232 -12.57 4.59 -4.42
CA TYR A 232 -13.24 4.04 -3.25
C TYR A 232 -13.79 2.63 -3.51
N PHE A 233 -14.49 2.45 -4.62
CA PHE A 233 -15.09 1.17 -4.98
C PHE A 233 -14.05 0.08 -5.31
N LEU A 234 -12.87 0.44 -5.83
CA LEU A 234 -11.80 -0.52 -6.09
C LEU A 234 -11.06 -0.96 -4.83
N PHE A 235 -10.72 -0.02 -3.94
CA PHE A 235 -9.72 -0.28 -2.89
C PHE A 235 -10.31 -0.44 -1.48
N GLU A 236 -11.37 0.28 -1.14
CA GLU A 236 -11.89 0.29 0.24
C GLU A 236 -13.20 -0.48 0.38
N TYR A 237 -14.16 -0.22 -0.52
CA TYR A 237 -15.50 -0.81 -0.48
C TYR A 237 -15.54 -2.35 -0.43
N PRO A 238 -14.70 -3.11 -1.19
CA PRO A 238 -14.80 -4.57 -1.19
C PRO A 238 -14.48 -5.23 0.16
N PHE A 239 -13.71 -4.55 1.02
CA PHE A 239 -13.31 -5.06 2.34
C PHE A 239 -14.09 -4.41 3.50
N TYR A 240 -14.63 -3.21 3.26
CA TYR A 240 -15.46 -2.43 4.21
C TYR A 240 -16.80 -1.95 3.60
N PRO A 241 -17.70 -2.88 3.20
CA PRO A 241 -19.00 -2.54 2.62
C PRO A 241 -20.04 -2.17 3.70
N PHE A 242 -20.38 -0.89 3.82
CA PHE A 242 -21.40 -0.39 4.77
C PHE A 242 -22.73 -0.03 4.12
N PHE A 243 -22.79 0.00 2.80
CA PHE A 243 -23.97 0.36 2.02
C PHE A 243 -24.00 -0.46 0.73
N HIS A 244 -25.13 -0.47 0.03
CA HIS A 244 -25.24 -1.15 -1.26
C HIS A 244 -24.84 -0.22 -2.41
N LYS A 245 -23.74 -0.52 -3.13
CA LYS A 245 -23.18 0.32 -4.21
C LYS A 245 -24.24 0.72 -5.24
N ASP A 246 -24.94 -0.27 -5.76
CA ASP A 246 -25.88 -0.07 -6.86
C ASP A 246 -27.03 0.86 -6.50
N ILE A 247 -27.66 0.59 -5.36
CA ILE A 247 -28.75 1.38 -4.81
C ILE A 247 -28.29 2.82 -4.50
N PHE A 248 -27.08 2.98 -3.94
CA PHE A 248 -26.46 4.28 -3.71
C PHE A 248 -26.25 5.06 -5.01
N LEU A 249 -25.69 4.43 -6.05
CA LEU A 249 -25.46 5.07 -7.36
C LEU A 249 -26.78 5.43 -8.05
N ASP A 250 -27.80 4.58 -7.97
CA ASP A 250 -29.12 4.86 -8.53
C ASP A 250 -29.77 6.10 -7.89
N ASP A 251 -29.65 6.24 -6.57
CA ASP A 251 -30.19 7.37 -5.83
C ASP A 251 -29.38 8.65 -6.07
N MET A 252 -28.05 8.54 -6.15
CA MET A 252 -27.16 9.64 -6.52
C MET A 252 -27.52 10.21 -7.89
N ILE A 253 -27.77 9.35 -8.88
CA ILE A 253 -28.17 9.75 -10.25
C ILE A 253 -29.56 10.37 -10.24
N ALA A 254 -30.49 9.80 -9.48
CA ALA A 254 -31.87 10.28 -9.42
C ALA A 254 -32.06 11.54 -8.56
N GLY A 255 -31.05 11.97 -7.81
CA GLY A 255 -31.19 13.05 -6.84
C GLY A 255 -32.06 12.67 -5.63
N ARG A 256 -32.18 11.37 -5.32
CA ARG A 256 -32.96 10.88 -4.17
C ARG A 256 -32.09 10.78 -2.93
N HIS A 257 -32.70 11.10 -1.79
CA HIS A 257 -32.00 11.17 -0.50
C HIS A 257 -32.17 9.92 0.38
N ASP A 258 -32.84 8.87 -0.12
CA ASP A 258 -33.18 7.68 0.66
C ASP A 258 -31.92 6.85 1.00
N PHE A 259 -31.06 6.63 0.00
CA PHE A 259 -29.82 5.86 0.13
C PHE A 259 -28.57 6.62 -0.32
N CYS A 260 -28.69 7.93 -0.58
CA CYS A 260 -27.58 8.82 -0.90
C CYS A 260 -27.74 10.15 -0.15
N SER A 261 -26.69 10.67 0.45
CA SER A 261 -26.71 11.98 1.13
C SER A 261 -25.41 12.72 0.93
N SER A 262 -25.43 14.06 0.99
CA SER A 262 -24.19 14.85 0.90
C SER A 262 -23.19 14.45 1.98
N LEU A 263 -23.67 14.09 3.17
CA LEU A 263 -22.82 13.60 4.26
C LEU A 263 -22.08 12.30 3.86
N LEU A 264 -22.81 11.31 3.37
CA LEU A 264 -22.24 10.03 2.94
C LEU A 264 -21.28 10.22 1.76
N VAL A 265 -21.65 11.05 0.79
CA VAL A 265 -20.82 11.34 -0.39
C VAL A 265 -19.52 12.03 0.00
N ASN A 266 -19.54 13.09 0.82
CA ASN A 266 -18.31 13.75 1.25
C ASN A 266 -17.41 12.82 2.07
N THR A 267 -18.00 11.94 2.89
CA THR A 267 -17.24 10.93 3.64
C THR A 267 -16.55 9.92 2.71
N ILE A 268 -17.26 9.39 1.71
CA ILE A 268 -16.70 8.49 0.70
C ILE A 268 -15.57 9.17 -0.08
N LEU A 269 -15.77 10.43 -0.51
CA LEU A 269 -14.76 11.19 -1.25
C LEU A 269 -13.53 11.52 -0.39
N ALA A 270 -13.72 11.76 0.91
CA ALA A 270 -12.62 11.94 1.85
C ALA A 270 -11.76 10.67 1.96
N SER A 271 -12.38 9.50 2.16
CA SER A 271 -11.60 8.26 2.29
C SER A 271 -10.97 7.84 0.95
N ALA A 272 -11.65 8.08 -0.18
CA ALA A 272 -11.12 7.86 -1.52
C ALA A 272 -9.81 8.62 -1.81
N CYS A 273 -9.60 9.79 -1.18
CA CYS A 273 -8.41 10.59 -1.40
C CYS A 273 -7.12 9.86 -0.99
N HIS A 274 -7.19 8.91 -0.05
CA HIS A 274 -6.05 8.07 0.33
C HIS A 274 -5.57 7.17 -0.81
N GLY A 275 -6.48 6.72 -1.68
CA GLY A 275 -6.18 5.82 -2.80
C GLY A 275 -5.79 6.50 -4.11
N LEU A 276 -6.02 7.82 -4.24
CA LEU A 276 -5.79 8.50 -5.52
C LEU A 276 -4.36 9.08 -5.60
N GLY A 277 -3.49 8.36 -6.31
CA GLY A 277 -2.07 8.71 -6.47
C GLY A 277 -1.77 10.11 -7.02
N ALA A 278 -2.70 10.71 -7.78
CA ALA A 278 -2.59 12.06 -8.32
C ALA A 278 -2.66 13.16 -7.24
N ILE A 279 -3.22 12.85 -6.06
CA ILE A 279 -3.25 13.78 -4.93
C ILE A 279 -1.89 13.73 -4.22
N LYS A 280 -1.14 14.83 -4.35
CA LYS A 280 0.13 15.02 -3.64
C LYS A 280 -0.14 15.14 -2.15
N ASN A 281 0.77 14.58 -1.34
CA ASN A 281 0.73 14.65 0.12
C ASN A 281 -0.60 14.17 0.73
N ARG A 282 -1.28 13.20 0.11
CA ARG A 282 -2.59 12.67 0.53
C ARG A 282 -2.63 12.08 1.95
N SER A 283 -1.50 11.76 2.55
CA SER A 283 -1.42 11.35 3.96
C SER A 283 -1.45 12.52 4.96
N GLU A 284 -1.26 13.78 4.53
CA GLU A 284 -1.29 14.96 5.40
C GLU A 284 -2.73 15.36 5.76
N PHE A 285 -3.35 14.61 6.66
CA PHE A 285 -4.73 14.86 7.12
C PHE A 285 -4.90 16.18 7.88
N TRP A 286 -3.82 16.87 8.23
CA TRP A 286 -3.81 18.19 8.86
C TRP A 286 -3.69 19.34 7.85
N ASN A 287 -3.41 19.06 6.59
CA ASN A 287 -3.19 20.09 5.57
C ASN A 287 -4.53 20.55 4.97
N PRO A 288 -4.99 21.79 5.24
CA PRO A 288 -6.29 22.27 4.77
C PRO A 288 -6.37 22.47 3.25
N ARG A 289 -5.24 22.50 2.56
CA ARG A 289 -5.19 22.56 1.09
C ARG A 289 -5.39 21.20 0.43
N ASN A 290 -5.30 20.11 1.19
CA ASN A 290 -5.53 18.77 0.69
C ASN A 290 -7.03 18.52 0.45
N TYR A 291 -7.39 17.89 -0.67
CA TYR A 291 -8.78 17.52 -0.93
C TYR A 291 -9.32 16.54 0.12
N GLY A 292 -8.51 15.60 0.61
CA GLY A 292 -8.91 14.68 1.68
C GLY A 292 -9.33 15.43 2.95
N TYR A 293 -8.57 16.46 3.34
CA TYR A 293 -8.95 17.34 4.44
C TYR A 293 -10.26 18.07 4.15
N GLN A 294 -10.39 18.69 2.98
CA GLN A 294 -11.56 19.52 2.65
C GLN A 294 -12.85 18.70 2.64
N PHE A 295 -12.85 17.51 2.02
CA PHE A 295 -13.98 16.60 2.05
C PHE A 295 -14.29 16.11 3.47
N LEU A 296 -13.26 15.78 4.26
CA LEU A 296 -13.45 15.36 5.65
C LEU A 296 -14.02 16.49 6.52
N ALA A 297 -13.57 17.72 6.33
CA ALA A 297 -14.09 18.90 7.05
C ALA A 297 -15.57 19.15 6.71
N GLU A 298 -15.94 19.05 5.43
CA GLU A 298 -17.34 19.18 5.02
C GLU A 298 -18.20 18.02 5.54
N ALA A 299 -17.69 16.79 5.53
CA ALA A 299 -18.36 15.64 6.13
C ALA A 299 -18.61 15.86 7.63
N LYS A 300 -17.63 16.37 8.39
CA LYS A 300 -17.82 16.72 9.82
C LYS A 300 -18.87 17.80 10.03
N ARG A 301 -18.82 18.89 9.24
CA ARG A 301 -19.80 19.97 9.32
C ARG A 301 -21.22 19.45 9.07
N LEU A 302 -21.39 18.58 8.07
CA LEU A 302 -22.67 17.93 7.77
C LEU A 302 -23.09 16.97 8.88
N TRP A 303 -22.16 16.19 9.44
CA TRP A 303 -22.41 15.28 10.57
C TRP A 303 -22.99 16.03 11.77
N GLU A 304 -22.36 17.14 12.15
CA GLU A 304 -22.79 17.99 13.27
C GLU A 304 -24.20 18.55 13.07
N LEU A 305 -24.57 18.91 11.83
CA LEU A 305 -25.93 19.34 11.50
C LEU A 305 -26.97 18.23 11.65
N GLU A 306 -26.59 16.96 11.47
CA GLU A 306 -27.50 15.82 11.61
C GLU A 306 -27.66 15.33 13.04
N GLN A 307 -26.68 15.59 13.92
CA GLN A 307 -26.75 15.22 15.34
C GLN A 307 -27.90 15.90 16.10
N GLY A 308 -28.39 17.05 15.62
CA GLY A 308 -29.54 17.74 16.21
C GLY A 308 -30.92 17.19 15.82
N LYS A 309 -30.99 16.17 14.95
CA LYS A 309 -32.26 15.61 14.45
C LYS A 309 -32.78 14.50 15.37
N ALA A 310 -34.11 14.41 15.48
CA ALA A 310 -34.77 13.38 16.30
C ALA A 310 -34.63 11.96 15.75
N GLU A 311 -34.50 11.80 14.43
CA GLU A 311 -34.27 10.53 13.75
C GLU A 311 -33.05 10.66 12.84
N HIS A 312 -32.12 9.70 12.93
CA HIS A 312 -30.96 9.64 12.05
C HIS A 312 -31.32 8.90 10.76
N ALA A 313 -30.92 9.47 9.62
CA ALA A 313 -31.09 8.82 8.34
C ALA A 313 -30.17 7.58 8.26
N LEU A 314 -30.58 6.58 7.47
CA LEU A 314 -29.75 5.40 7.20
C LEU A 314 -28.36 5.77 6.68
N THR A 315 -28.27 6.81 5.84
CA THR A 315 -27.00 7.32 5.31
C THR A 315 -26.10 7.94 6.39
N THR A 316 -26.65 8.49 7.47
CA THR A 316 -25.91 8.94 8.65
C THR A 316 -25.25 7.74 9.35
N ILE A 317 -26.01 6.66 9.54
CA ILE A 317 -25.52 5.42 10.17
C ILE A 317 -24.40 4.79 9.34
N GLN A 318 -24.55 4.76 8.02
CA GLN A 318 -23.53 4.27 7.07
C GLN A 318 -22.27 5.15 7.05
N THR A 319 -22.40 6.44 7.34
CA THR A 319 -21.28 7.39 7.38
C THR A 319 -20.34 7.12 8.55
N ALA A 320 -20.89 6.81 9.72
CA ALA A 320 -20.15 6.64 10.96
C ALA A 320 -18.97 5.64 10.86
N PRO A 321 -19.14 4.40 10.35
CA PRO A 321 -18.02 3.46 10.26
C PRO A 321 -16.93 3.90 9.27
N ILE A 322 -17.29 4.59 8.18
CA ILE A 322 -16.32 5.11 7.19
C ILE A 322 -15.50 6.25 7.80
N LEU A 323 -16.14 7.17 8.53
CA LEU A 323 -15.43 8.20 9.30
C LEU A 323 -14.49 7.56 10.31
N GLY A 324 -14.95 6.53 11.04
CA GLY A 324 -14.13 5.81 12.00
C GLY A 324 -12.84 5.25 11.39
N ILE A 325 -12.94 4.62 10.21
CA ILE A 325 -11.77 4.13 9.46
C ILE A 325 -10.88 5.29 8.99
N THR A 326 -11.47 6.36 8.45
CA THR A 326 -10.73 7.53 7.95
C THR A 326 -9.89 8.19 9.04
N TYR A 327 -10.43 8.32 10.25
CA TYR A 327 -9.67 8.81 11.41
C TYR A 327 -8.63 7.81 11.91
N PHE A 328 -8.96 6.51 11.91
CA PHE A 328 -8.03 5.45 12.28
C PHE A 328 -6.77 5.49 11.42
N VAL A 329 -6.90 5.48 10.08
CA VAL A 329 -5.74 5.50 9.18
C VAL A 329 -4.96 6.82 9.23
N SER A 330 -5.58 7.88 9.77
CA SER A 330 -4.92 9.17 10.05
C SER A 330 -4.13 9.17 11.37
N GLY A 331 -4.20 8.12 12.20
CA GLY A 331 -3.58 8.10 13.54
C GLY A 331 -4.35 8.89 14.60
N LEU A 332 -5.65 9.08 14.38
CA LEU A 332 -6.60 9.75 15.27
C LEU A 332 -7.68 8.77 15.76
N ASP A 333 -7.28 7.55 16.10
CA ASP A 333 -8.22 6.46 16.38
C ASP A 333 -9.08 6.69 17.62
N LYS A 334 -8.69 7.54 18.57
CA LYS A 334 -9.59 7.97 19.66
C LYS A 334 -10.86 8.63 19.13
N ILE A 335 -10.71 9.49 18.11
CA ILE A 335 -11.84 10.11 17.42
C ILE A 335 -12.58 9.04 16.61
N GLY A 336 -11.84 8.20 15.87
CA GLY A 336 -12.43 7.12 15.07
C GLY A 336 -13.30 6.16 15.89
N TRP A 337 -12.85 5.82 17.10
CA TRP A 337 -13.55 4.96 18.05
C TRP A 337 -14.91 5.53 18.45
N SER A 338 -15.00 6.86 18.62
CA SER A 338 -16.26 7.52 18.94
C SER A 338 -17.30 7.34 17.84
N PHE A 339 -16.89 7.37 16.57
CA PHE A 339 -17.78 7.14 15.43
C PHE A 339 -18.22 5.68 15.33
N TRP A 340 -17.32 4.72 15.58
CA TRP A 340 -17.70 3.30 15.62
C TRP A 340 -18.71 3.00 16.74
N THR A 341 -18.50 3.58 17.93
CA THR A 341 -19.42 3.43 19.05
C THR A 341 -20.79 4.05 18.73
N GLN A 342 -20.82 5.22 18.09
CA GLN A 342 -22.06 5.85 17.62
C GLN A 342 -22.76 5.02 16.54
N ALA A 343 -22.01 4.40 15.61
CA ALA A 343 -22.57 3.52 14.59
C ALA A 343 -23.35 2.35 15.21
N VAL A 344 -22.74 1.70 16.21
CA VAL A 344 -23.36 0.62 16.99
C VAL A 344 -24.60 1.12 17.73
N ALA A 345 -24.47 2.21 18.50
CA ALA A 345 -25.57 2.76 19.28
C ALA A 345 -26.76 3.16 18.41
N MET A 346 -26.53 3.76 17.24
CA MET A 346 -27.60 4.10 16.30
C MET A 346 -28.27 2.84 15.72
N ALA A 347 -27.51 1.79 15.42
CA ALA A 347 -28.07 0.53 14.91
C ALA A 347 -28.90 -0.21 15.99
N GLU A 348 -28.49 -0.15 17.25
CA GLU A 348 -29.23 -0.69 18.40
C GLU A 348 -30.52 0.10 18.67
N ASN A 349 -30.44 1.44 18.70
CA ASN A 349 -31.59 2.30 18.97
C ASN A 349 -32.73 2.17 17.95
N LEU A 350 -32.42 1.75 16.71
CA LEU A 350 -33.42 1.53 15.67
C LEU A 350 -33.96 0.10 15.65
N ASP A 351 -33.57 -0.74 16.62
CA ASP A 351 -33.88 -2.17 16.70
C ASP A 351 -33.58 -2.92 15.38
N TRP A 352 -32.64 -2.43 14.54
CA TRP A 352 -32.30 -3.10 13.28
C TRP A 352 -31.66 -4.47 13.50
N LEU A 353 -31.13 -4.69 14.70
CA LEU A 353 -30.63 -5.99 15.15
C LEU A 353 -31.76 -6.94 15.61
N SER A 354 -33.00 -6.45 15.77
CA SER A 354 -34.08 -7.11 16.50
C SER A 354 -35.44 -7.26 15.78
N VAL A 355 -35.83 -6.39 14.82
CA VAL A 355 -37.21 -6.35 14.27
C VAL A 355 -37.45 -7.31 13.07
N PRO A 356 -38.56 -8.09 13.07
CA PRO A 356 -38.98 -8.90 11.94
C PRO A 356 -39.53 -8.05 10.76
N GLU A 357 -39.07 -8.40 9.57
CA GLU A 357 -39.02 -7.62 8.33
C GLU A 357 -40.35 -7.38 7.58
N SER A 358 -41.52 -7.47 8.20
CA SER A 358 -42.78 -7.58 7.44
C SER A 358 -43.25 -6.29 6.74
N SER A 359 -42.75 -5.11 7.15
CA SER A 359 -43.17 -3.80 6.61
C SER A 359 -42.21 -3.16 5.61
N LEU A 360 -41.01 -3.71 5.40
CA LEU A 360 -39.96 -3.08 4.58
C LEU A 360 -40.00 -3.55 3.12
N SER A 361 -39.71 -2.64 2.19
CA SER A 361 -39.48 -3.00 0.78
C SER A 361 -38.24 -3.88 0.63
N GLN A 362 -38.18 -4.74 -0.40
CA GLN A 362 -37.00 -5.59 -0.64
C GLN A 362 -35.71 -4.78 -0.81
N ARG A 363 -35.80 -3.61 -1.46
CA ARG A 363 -34.67 -2.67 -1.62
C ARG A 363 -34.15 -2.23 -0.26
N GLU A 364 -35.04 -1.81 0.63
CA GLU A 364 -34.69 -1.34 1.97
C GLU A 364 -34.15 -2.45 2.88
N LYS A 365 -34.75 -3.65 2.84
CA LYS A 365 -34.24 -4.83 3.54
C LYS A 365 -32.78 -5.10 3.17
N THR A 366 -32.49 -5.10 1.87
CA THR A 366 -31.15 -5.38 1.36
C THR A 366 -30.12 -4.39 1.88
N VAL A 367 -30.41 -3.08 1.80
CA VAL A 367 -29.49 -2.04 2.29
C VAL A 367 -29.30 -2.13 3.80
N ARG A 368 -30.39 -2.32 4.56
CA ARG A 368 -30.31 -2.46 6.01
C ARG A 368 -29.48 -3.68 6.43
N THR A 369 -29.71 -4.86 5.82
CA THR A 369 -28.92 -6.08 6.07
C THR A 369 -27.43 -5.85 5.84
N ILE A 370 -27.05 -5.25 4.70
CA ILE A 370 -25.65 -4.91 4.40
C ILE A 370 -25.07 -3.98 5.47
N THR A 371 -25.84 -2.95 5.85
CA THR A 371 -25.41 -1.94 6.82
C THR A 371 -25.16 -2.54 8.20
N VAL A 372 -26.11 -3.30 8.74
CA VAL A 372 -25.96 -3.88 10.09
C VAL A 372 -24.88 -4.94 10.17
N TRP A 373 -24.75 -5.79 9.14
CA TRP A 373 -23.66 -6.77 9.08
C TRP A 373 -22.31 -6.10 8.88
N GLY A 374 -22.24 -5.03 8.09
CA GLY A 374 -21.04 -4.20 7.94
C GLY A 374 -20.61 -3.57 9.26
N ILE A 375 -21.53 -2.97 10.02
CA ILE A 375 -21.25 -2.38 11.34
C ILE A 375 -20.81 -3.46 12.34
N PHE A 376 -21.52 -4.59 12.41
CA PHE A 376 -21.15 -5.70 13.30
C PHE A 376 -19.75 -6.25 12.96
N ALA A 377 -19.47 -6.48 11.67
CA ALA A 377 -18.19 -6.97 11.21
C ALA A 377 -17.06 -5.98 11.51
N GLN A 378 -17.30 -4.68 11.33
CA GLN A 378 -16.34 -3.64 11.64
C GLN A 378 -16.07 -3.54 13.14
N GLN A 379 -17.10 -3.55 13.99
CA GLN A 379 -16.89 -3.45 15.44
C GLN A 379 -16.14 -4.68 15.96
N ALA A 380 -16.44 -5.88 15.47
CA ALA A 380 -15.72 -7.10 15.85
C ALA A 380 -14.24 -7.01 15.49
N THR A 381 -13.95 -6.51 14.28
CA THR A 381 -12.59 -6.26 13.78
C THR A 381 -11.86 -5.23 14.65
N SER A 382 -12.48 -4.06 14.87
CA SER A 382 -11.90 -2.99 15.67
C SER A 382 -11.64 -3.43 17.11
N CYS A 383 -12.62 -4.07 17.77
CA CYS A 383 -12.45 -4.52 19.16
C CYS A 383 -11.33 -5.55 19.30
N PHE A 384 -11.27 -6.52 18.40
CA PHE A 384 -10.22 -7.55 18.40
C PHE A 384 -8.82 -6.94 18.28
N TYR A 385 -8.59 -6.06 17.30
CA TYR A 385 -7.27 -5.45 17.09
C TYR A 385 -6.91 -4.37 18.09
N PHE A 386 -7.89 -3.74 18.73
CA PHE A 386 -7.64 -2.82 19.85
C PHE A 386 -7.46 -3.53 21.19
N VAL A 387 -7.65 -4.86 21.21
CA VAL A 387 -7.66 -5.67 22.43
C VAL A 387 -8.69 -5.10 23.43
N LYS A 388 -9.90 -4.83 22.93
CA LYS A 388 -11.05 -4.36 23.71
C LYS A 388 -12.19 -5.39 23.64
N PRO A 389 -12.99 -5.55 24.70
CA PRO A 389 -14.20 -6.39 24.62
C PRO A 389 -15.10 -5.93 23.47
N PRO A 390 -15.82 -6.86 22.80
CA PRO A 390 -16.79 -6.50 21.78
C PRO A 390 -17.80 -5.44 22.24
N LEU A 391 -18.12 -4.48 21.38
CA LEU A 391 -19.19 -3.52 21.64
C LEU A 391 -20.56 -4.21 21.60
N VAL A 392 -20.70 -5.22 20.73
CA VAL A 392 -21.91 -6.05 20.62
C VAL A 392 -21.52 -7.52 20.70
N ASN A 393 -22.19 -8.27 21.57
CA ASN A 393 -21.89 -9.68 21.80
C ASN A 393 -22.51 -10.61 20.76
N GLU A 394 -23.72 -10.29 20.29
CA GLU A 394 -24.50 -11.15 19.39
C GLU A 394 -24.52 -10.58 17.96
N PRO A 395 -24.50 -11.44 16.93
CA PRO A 395 -24.63 -10.99 15.55
C PRO A 395 -26.04 -10.42 15.26
N PRO A 396 -26.20 -9.64 14.18
CA PRO A 396 -27.52 -9.19 13.72
C PRO A 396 -28.46 -10.37 13.45
N LYS A 397 -29.76 -10.22 13.79
CA LYS A 397 -30.79 -11.23 13.45
C LYS A 397 -31.19 -11.23 11.98
N ALA A 398 -30.85 -10.18 11.23
CA ALA A 398 -31.10 -10.11 9.79
C ALA A 398 -30.37 -11.25 9.07
N ALA A 399 -31.11 -12.07 8.32
CA ALA A 399 -30.53 -13.21 7.63
C ALA A 399 -29.61 -12.76 6.48
N LEU A 400 -28.42 -13.36 6.40
CA LEU A 400 -27.59 -13.25 5.21
C LEU A 400 -28.15 -14.14 4.10
N PRO A 401 -28.00 -13.75 2.82
CA PRO A 401 -28.42 -14.59 1.70
C PRO A 401 -27.55 -15.85 1.63
N ASP A 402 -28.11 -16.92 1.05
CA ASP A 402 -27.33 -18.10 0.69
C ASP A 402 -26.24 -17.74 -0.34
N ARG A 403 -25.17 -18.53 -0.36
CA ARG A 403 -24.02 -18.28 -1.26
C ARG A 403 -24.40 -18.18 -2.74
N GLY A 404 -25.38 -18.97 -3.18
CA GLY A 404 -25.86 -18.94 -4.57
C GLY A 404 -26.62 -17.66 -4.94
N THR A 405 -27.24 -16.99 -3.97
CA THR A 405 -28.03 -15.77 -4.19
C THR A 405 -27.27 -14.49 -3.80
N ALA A 406 -26.14 -14.63 -3.10
CA ALA A 406 -25.28 -13.51 -2.69
C ALA A 406 -24.89 -12.58 -3.85
N PRO A 407 -24.47 -13.05 -5.04
CA PRO A 407 -24.10 -12.13 -6.13
C PRO A 407 -25.24 -11.18 -6.55
N ALA A 408 -26.49 -11.65 -6.53
CA ALA A 408 -27.65 -10.82 -6.84
C ALA A 408 -28.03 -9.88 -5.67
N PHE A 409 -27.84 -10.33 -4.44
CA PHE A 409 -28.20 -9.58 -3.24
C PHE A 409 -27.26 -8.40 -2.96
N PHE A 410 -25.95 -8.57 -3.18
CA PHE A 410 -24.94 -7.54 -2.90
C PHE A 410 -24.57 -6.69 -4.13
N GLY A 411 -24.97 -7.13 -5.32
CA GLY A 411 -24.47 -6.59 -6.58
C GLY A 411 -23.03 -7.04 -6.88
N GLU A 412 -22.45 -6.47 -7.94
CA GLU A 412 -21.10 -6.81 -8.39
C GLU A 412 -20.33 -5.56 -8.84
N ILE A 413 -19.00 -5.63 -8.75
CA ILE A 413 -18.08 -4.74 -9.45
C ILE A 413 -17.39 -5.56 -10.53
N TRP A 414 -17.55 -5.12 -11.77
CA TRP A 414 -16.84 -5.68 -12.91
C TRP A 414 -15.63 -4.81 -13.20
N ILE A 415 -14.47 -5.44 -13.29
CA ILE A 415 -13.22 -4.78 -13.68
C ILE A 415 -12.73 -5.26 -15.03
N LYS A 416 -11.99 -4.38 -15.70
CA LYS A 416 -11.27 -4.69 -16.93
C LYS A 416 -9.83 -4.25 -16.80
N TYR A 417 -8.90 -5.16 -17.06
CA TYR A 417 -7.48 -4.86 -17.13
C TYR A 417 -7.10 -4.29 -18.51
N PRO A 418 -6.03 -3.50 -18.60
CA PRO A 418 -5.45 -3.11 -19.89
C PRO A 418 -5.18 -4.35 -20.75
N HIS A 419 -5.61 -4.31 -22.00
CA HIS A 419 -5.43 -5.37 -23.01
C HIS A 419 -6.25 -6.65 -22.83
N ALA A 420 -6.93 -6.81 -21.69
CA ALA A 420 -7.94 -7.86 -21.55
C ALA A 420 -9.19 -7.53 -22.37
N GLN A 421 -9.81 -8.52 -23.01
CA GLN A 421 -11.13 -8.40 -23.62
C GLN A 421 -12.23 -8.80 -22.62
N THR A 422 -11.95 -9.72 -21.72
CA THR A 422 -12.87 -10.18 -20.67
C THR A 422 -13.01 -9.22 -19.50
N LEU A 423 -14.22 -9.20 -18.92
CA LEU A 423 -14.50 -8.57 -17.64
C LEU A 423 -14.29 -9.59 -16.53
N PHE A 424 -13.74 -9.14 -15.40
CA PHE A 424 -13.52 -9.95 -14.22
C PHE A 424 -14.42 -9.45 -13.08
N PRO A 425 -15.15 -10.35 -12.40
CA PRO A 425 -15.92 -9.98 -11.20
C PRO A 425 -14.99 -9.86 -9.98
N LEU A 426 -15.32 -8.94 -9.06
CA LEU A 426 -14.68 -8.87 -7.75
C LEU A 426 -15.23 -9.93 -6.78
N HIS A 427 -16.33 -10.59 -7.12
CA HIS A 427 -17.03 -11.54 -6.26
C HIS A 427 -17.45 -10.89 -4.93
N LEU A 428 -18.05 -9.69 -5.01
CA LEU A 428 -18.43 -8.90 -3.84
C LEU A 428 -19.30 -9.68 -2.85
N GLY A 429 -20.33 -10.37 -3.34
CA GLY A 429 -21.23 -11.13 -2.47
C GLY A 429 -20.54 -12.27 -1.72
N HIS A 430 -19.67 -13.03 -2.38
CA HIS A 430 -18.88 -14.07 -1.73
C HIS A 430 -17.90 -13.49 -0.71
N THR A 431 -17.25 -12.38 -1.05
CA THR A 431 -16.28 -11.70 -0.16
C THR A 431 -16.97 -11.16 1.08
N PHE A 432 -18.14 -10.52 0.93
CA PHE A 432 -18.94 -10.03 2.05
C PHE A 432 -19.31 -11.16 3.01
N LEU A 433 -19.87 -12.26 2.49
CA LEU A 433 -20.29 -13.39 3.32
C LEU A 433 -19.09 -14.01 4.06
N ALA A 434 -17.98 -14.23 3.37
CA ALA A 434 -16.76 -14.77 3.98
C ALA A 434 -16.25 -13.88 5.12
N LEU A 435 -16.21 -12.56 4.92
CA LEU A 435 -15.80 -11.61 5.96
C LEU A 435 -16.79 -11.54 7.13
N ALA A 436 -18.09 -11.54 6.86
CA ALA A 436 -19.12 -11.53 7.90
C ALA A 436 -19.04 -12.78 8.78
N GLU A 437 -18.89 -13.96 8.18
CA GLU A 437 -18.72 -15.24 8.89
C GLU A 437 -17.43 -15.28 9.71
N LEU A 438 -16.30 -14.86 9.13
CA LEU A 438 -15.00 -14.83 9.83
C LEU A 438 -15.02 -13.85 11.00
N ARG A 439 -15.58 -12.64 10.80
CA ARG A 439 -15.61 -11.60 11.82
C ARG A 439 -16.64 -11.88 12.92
N LYS A 440 -17.65 -12.71 12.65
CA LYS A 440 -18.48 -13.31 13.70
C LYS A 440 -17.65 -14.23 14.62
N LEU A 441 -16.85 -15.13 14.05
CA LEU A 441 -15.94 -15.97 14.86
C LEU A 441 -14.92 -15.12 15.64
N MET A 442 -14.39 -14.06 15.00
CA MET A 442 -13.51 -13.09 15.67
C MET A 442 -14.21 -12.42 16.87
N ASN A 443 -15.50 -12.06 16.74
CA ASN A 443 -16.29 -11.50 17.83
C ASN A 443 -16.45 -12.49 18.98
N ASP A 444 -16.78 -13.75 18.68
CA ASP A 444 -16.93 -14.81 19.67
C ASP A 444 -15.63 -15.09 20.43
N ILE A 445 -14.49 -15.09 19.72
CA ILE A 445 -13.15 -15.20 20.31
C ILE A 445 -12.85 -14.00 21.20
N GLY A 446 -13.07 -12.77 20.70
CA GLY A 446 -12.85 -11.55 21.45
C GLY A 446 -13.69 -11.49 22.74
N ARG A 447 -14.96 -11.91 22.68
CA ARG A 447 -15.85 -12.01 23.85
C ARG A 447 -15.31 -12.96 24.92
N GLU A 448 -14.81 -14.13 24.51
CA GLU A 448 -14.28 -15.13 25.43
C GLU A 448 -12.92 -14.70 26.01
N ALA A 449 -12.04 -14.20 25.15
CA ALA A 449 -10.68 -13.82 25.51
C ALA A 449 -10.62 -12.56 26.37
N LEU A 450 -11.48 -11.57 26.10
CA LEU A 450 -11.39 -10.22 26.69
C LEU A 450 -12.50 -9.93 27.70
N SER A 451 -13.18 -10.95 28.21
CA SER A 451 -14.29 -10.76 29.16
C SER A 451 -13.82 -10.08 30.45
N ASN A 452 -14.45 -8.95 30.79
CA ASN A 452 -14.22 -8.18 32.03
C ASN A 452 -14.56 -8.96 33.32
N GLN A 453 -15.16 -10.16 33.22
CA GLN A 453 -15.60 -10.96 34.36
C GLN A 453 -14.54 -11.92 34.90
N ARG A 454 -13.39 -12.10 34.21
CA ARG A 454 -12.31 -12.97 34.67
C ARG A 454 -11.16 -12.15 35.26
N THR A 455 -10.60 -12.61 36.38
CA THR A 455 -9.36 -12.08 36.97
C THR A 455 -8.15 -12.24 36.04
N HIS A 456 -8.21 -13.20 35.10
CA HIS A 456 -7.27 -13.36 33.99
C HIS A 456 -8.04 -13.66 32.70
N ALA A 457 -7.77 -12.86 31.67
CA ALA A 457 -8.26 -13.03 30.31
C ALA A 457 -7.62 -14.28 29.68
N GLU A 458 -8.33 -15.43 29.70
CA GLU A 458 -7.84 -16.69 29.11
C GLU A 458 -8.97 -17.44 28.42
N ILE A 459 -8.68 -18.02 27.24
CA ILE A 459 -9.57 -18.94 26.52
C ILE A 459 -9.30 -20.35 27.05
N SER A 460 -10.32 -21.08 27.50
CA SER A 460 -10.13 -22.47 27.93
C SER A 460 -9.72 -23.38 26.76
N LEU A 461 -9.01 -24.46 27.05
CA LEU A 461 -8.53 -25.41 26.03
C LEU A 461 -9.66 -26.01 25.18
N ASP A 462 -10.80 -26.34 25.79
CA ASP A 462 -11.98 -26.88 25.07
C ASP A 462 -12.59 -25.84 24.12
N ARG A 463 -12.68 -24.59 24.57
CA ARG A 463 -13.15 -23.48 23.73
C ARG A 463 -12.17 -23.18 22.60
N ALA A 464 -10.87 -23.21 22.88
CA ALA A 464 -9.82 -23.04 21.87
C ALA A 464 -9.89 -24.14 20.80
N SER A 465 -10.09 -25.40 21.19
CA SER A 465 -10.31 -26.52 20.25
C SER A 465 -11.55 -26.29 19.38
N THR A 466 -12.65 -25.81 19.98
CA THR A 466 -13.88 -25.46 19.26
C THR A 466 -13.62 -24.36 18.23
N PHE A 467 -12.96 -23.27 18.62
CA PHE A 467 -12.63 -22.18 17.71
C PHE A 467 -11.68 -22.62 16.60
N HIS A 468 -10.69 -23.46 16.91
CA HIS A 468 -9.79 -24.02 15.91
C HIS A 468 -10.55 -24.82 14.85
N ALA A 469 -11.47 -25.70 15.26
CA ALA A 469 -12.32 -26.46 14.35
C ALA A 469 -13.23 -25.58 13.50
N GLN A 470 -13.87 -24.56 14.11
CA GLN A 470 -14.74 -23.61 13.39
C GLN A 470 -13.98 -22.77 12.36
N LEU A 471 -12.81 -22.25 12.72
CA LEU A 471 -11.95 -21.48 11.81
C LEU A 471 -11.45 -22.35 10.64
N ARG A 472 -11.04 -23.59 10.91
CA ARG A 472 -10.66 -24.55 9.87
C ARG A 472 -11.82 -24.89 8.94
N ALA A 473 -13.00 -25.15 9.49
CA ALA A 473 -14.21 -25.43 8.70
C ALA A 473 -14.61 -24.23 7.83
N TRP A 474 -14.51 -23.01 8.35
CA TRP A 474 -14.72 -21.79 7.58
C TRP A 474 -13.76 -21.69 6.40
N TYR A 475 -12.45 -21.90 6.63
CA TYR A 475 -11.42 -21.81 5.59
C TYR A 475 -11.60 -22.86 4.49
N GLN A 476 -11.87 -24.12 4.88
CA GLN A 476 -12.16 -25.22 3.95
C GLN A 476 -13.49 -25.03 3.21
N GLY A 477 -14.41 -24.29 3.82
CA GLY A 477 -15.70 -23.98 3.26
C GLY A 477 -15.70 -22.78 2.33
N LEU A 478 -14.57 -22.15 1.98
CA LEU A 478 -14.58 -21.01 1.06
C LEU A 478 -15.07 -21.42 -0.35
N PRO A 479 -15.82 -20.56 -1.06
CA PRO A 479 -16.21 -20.85 -2.44
C PRO A 479 -14.99 -20.86 -3.37
N GLU A 480 -15.08 -21.56 -4.50
CA GLU A 480 -13.98 -21.75 -5.46
C GLU A 480 -13.29 -20.43 -5.89
N ALA A 481 -14.06 -19.34 -6.03
CA ALA A 481 -13.53 -18.01 -6.36
C ALA A 481 -12.63 -17.40 -5.27
N LEU A 482 -12.82 -17.81 -4.02
CA LEU A 482 -12.04 -17.44 -2.85
C LEU A 482 -11.16 -18.62 -2.38
N GLY A 483 -10.99 -19.66 -3.19
CA GLY A 483 -10.12 -20.78 -2.86
C GLY A 483 -8.64 -20.40 -2.98
N PRO A 484 -7.76 -20.94 -2.11
CA PRO A 484 -6.33 -20.59 -2.10
C PRO A 484 -5.63 -20.83 -3.45
N GLU A 485 -6.16 -21.72 -4.30
CA GLU A 485 -5.60 -22.03 -5.62
C GLU A 485 -5.82 -20.90 -6.64
N ARG A 486 -6.87 -20.08 -6.46
CA ARG A 486 -7.37 -19.11 -7.48
C ARG A 486 -7.27 -17.65 -7.07
N ILE A 487 -7.19 -17.35 -5.77
CA ILE A 487 -7.15 -15.98 -5.28
C ILE A 487 -6.02 -15.19 -5.95
N VAL A 488 -6.36 -13.97 -6.36
CA VAL A 488 -5.45 -13.06 -7.05
C VAL A 488 -5.75 -11.61 -6.78
N LEU A 489 -7.02 -11.24 -6.54
CA LEU A 489 -7.36 -9.85 -6.27
C LEU A 489 -6.97 -9.47 -4.83
N PRO A 490 -6.54 -8.22 -4.58
CA PRO A 490 -6.20 -7.74 -3.25
C PRO A 490 -7.24 -8.05 -2.16
N PRO A 491 -8.56 -7.80 -2.33
CA PRO A 491 -9.53 -8.13 -1.28
C PRO A 491 -9.56 -9.62 -0.94
N HIS A 492 -9.31 -10.52 -1.89
CA HIS A 492 -9.28 -11.96 -1.66
C HIS A 492 -8.03 -12.37 -0.89
N LEU A 493 -6.86 -11.85 -1.28
CA LEU A 493 -5.62 -12.05 -0.54
C LEU A 493 -5.73 -11.53 0.90
N LEU A 494 -6.34 -10.36 1.10
CA LEU A 494 -6.56 -9.77 2.43
C LEU A 494 -7.52 -10.60 3.31
N VAL A 495 -8.54 -11.27 2.74
CA VAL A 495 -9.40 -12.22 3.47
C VAL A 495 -8.57 -13.37 4.05
N HIS A 496 -7.69 -13.96 3.24
CA HIS A 496 -6.82 -15.05 3.69
C HIS A 496 -5.77 -14.58 4.70
N MET A 497 -5.24 -13.36 4.51
CA MET A 497 -4.36 -12.75 5.50
C MET A 497 -5.08 -12.50 6.83
N GLN A 498 -6.33 -12.03 6.82
CA GLN A 498 -7.11 -11.84 8.06
C GLN A 498 -7.35 -13.17 8.79
N TYR A 499 -7.63 -14.24 8.04
CA TYR A 499 -7.76 -15.59 8.61
C TYR A 499 -6.49 -16.03 9.33
N HIS A 500 -5.34 -16.01 8.65
CA HIS A 500 -4.09 -16.48 9.26
C HIS A 500 -3.61 -15.57 10.40
N ASN A 501 -3.85 -14.25 10.30
CA ASN A 501 -3.57 -13.34 11.41
C ASN A 501 -4.46 -13.64 12.63
N LEU A 502 -5.76 -13.92 12.44
CA LEU A 502 -6.67 -14.33 13.51
C LEU A 502 -6.24 -15.66 14.15
N MET A 503 -5.82 -16.65 13.34
CA MET A 503 -5.25 -17.90 13.83
C MET A 503 -4.02 -17.63 14.71
N THR A 504 -3.08 -16.81 14.22
CA THR A 504 -1.88 -16.47 15.00
C THR A 504 -2.23 -15.78 16.32
N MET A 505 -3.03 -14.71 16.30
CA MET A 505 -3.33 -13.94 17.51
C MET A 505 -4.14 -14.74 18.55
N THR A 506 -5.01 -15.64 18.10
CA THR A 506 -5.85 -16.46 18.99
C THR A 506 -5.03 -17.55 19.69
N PHE A 507 -4.14 -18.23 18.96
CA PHE A 507 -3.46 -19.43 19.46
C PHE A 507 -2.05 -19.18 20.00
N SER A 508 -1.43 -18.02 19.72
CA SER A 508 -0.10 -17.68 20.26
C SER A 508 -0.03 -17.75 21.81
N PRO A 509 -1.02 -17.27 22.57
CA PRO A 509 -0.99 -17.40 24.03
C PRO A 509 -0.94 -18.85 24.53
N LEU A 510 -1.42 -19.81 23.73
CA LEU A 510 -1.48 -21.22 24.11
C LEU A 510 -0.17 -21.99 23.84
N ILE A 511 0.82 -21.38 23.18
CA ILE A 511 2.13 -22.03 22.94
C ILE A 511 2.85 -22.32 24.26
N ALA A 512 2.79 -21.38 25.22
CA ALA A 512 3.37 -21.58 26.54
C ALA A 512 2.66 -22.72 27.30
N VAL A 513 1.33 -22.82 27.14
CA VAL A 513 0.51 -23.89 27.72
C VAL A 513 0.90 -25.25 27.12
N GLU A 514 1.05 -25.33 25.80
CA GLU A 514 1.53 -26.53 25.11
C GLU A 514 2.92 -26.96 25.58
N THR A 515 3.84 -26.00 25.71
CA THR A 515 5.20 -26.27 26.18
C THR A 515 5.19 -26.82 27.61
N ALA A 516 4.34 -26.28 28.49
CA ALA A 516 4.19 -26.77 29.85
C ALA A 516 3.50 -28.14 29.93
N PHE A 517 2.56 -28.43 29.02
CA PHE A 517 1.81 -29.69 28.97
C PHE A 517 2.62 -30.84 28.34
N ASN A 518 3.60 -30.54 27.48
CA ASN A 518 4.43 -31.51 26.77
C ASN A 518 5.87 -31.58 27.32
N PRO A 519 6.11 -31.94 28.59
CA PRO A 519 7.48 -32.14 29.07
C PRO A 519 8.14 -33.35 28.35
N PRO A 520 9.48 -33.41 28.30
CA PRO A 520 10.22 -34.40 27.50
C PRO A 520 9.86 -35.87 27.76
N ASP A 521 9.44 -36.19 28.98
CA ASP A 521 9.12 -37.55 29.43
C ASP A 521 7.60 -37.87 29.43
N SER A 522 6.77 -36.99 28.86
CA SER A 522 5.31 -37.20 28.85
C SER A 522 4.87 -38.25 27.84
N SER A 523 4.04 -39.20 28.27
CA SER A 523 3.41 -40.18 27.39
C SER A 523 2.20 -39.63 26.63
N THR A 524 1.68 -38.46 27.03
CA THR A 524 0.50 -37.82 26.44
C THR A 524 0.83 -36.39 26.06
N SER A 525 0.51 -36.00 24.84
CA SER A 525 0.72 -34.65 24.36
C SER A 525 -0.58 -33.82 24.43
N LEU A 526 -0.46 -32.50 24.44
CA LEU A 526 -1.60 -31.60 24.32
C LEU A 526 -2.35 -31.85 23.01
N LEU A 527 -1.63 -32.21 21.94
CA LEU A 527 -2.21 -32.59 20.66
C LEU A 527 -3.22 -33.75 20.82
N ASP A 528 -2.92 -34.75 21.65
CA ASP A 528 -3.83 -35.87 21.91
C ASP A 528 -5.08 -35.44 22.70
N TYR A 529 -4.96 -34.38 23.50
CA TYR A 529 -6.06 -33.88 24.35
C TYR A 529 -7.02 -32.95 23.59
N ILE A 530 -6.51 -31.98 22.82
CA ILE A 530 -7.34 -30.99 22.10
C ILE A 530 -7.42 -31.16 20.58
N ASN A 531 -6.80 -32.21 20.01
CA ASN A 531 -6.76 -32.55 18.58
C ASN A 531 -6.07 -31.51 17.66
N TYR A 532 -5.24 -30.62 18.22
CA TYR A 532 -4.34 -29.76 17.44
C TYR A 532 -3.16 -29.28 18.29
N SER A 533 -2.09 -28.80 17.64
CA SER A 533 -0.94 -28.16 18.29
C SER A 533 -1.00 -26.65 18.09
N PRO A 534 -1.14 -25.82 19.15
CA PRO A 534 -1.05 -24.37 19.04
C PRO A 534 0.22 -23.88 18.35
N ALA A 535 1.40 -24.43 18.69
CA ALA A 535 2.68 -24.05 18.10
C ALA A 535 2.72 -24.35 16.59
N GLN A 536 2.28 -25.53 16.17
CA GLN A 536 2.21 -25.88 14.74
C GLN A 536 1.21 -24.99 14.00
N THR A 537 0.04 -24.72 14.59
CA THR A 537 -1.00 -23.87 14.01
C THR A 537 -0.51 -22.42 13.80
N VAL A 538 0.20 -21.87 14.78
CA VAL A 538 0.78 -20.53 14.70
C VAL A 538 1.90 -20.48 13.66
N ALA A 539 2.82 -21.44 13.68
CA ALA A 539 3.91 -21.53 12.71
C ALA A 539 3.41 -21.67 11.27
N TYR A 540 2.40 -22.53 11.07
CA TYR A 540 1.72 -22.71 9.78
C TYR A 540 1.10 -21.40 9.28
N SER A 541 0.38 -20.70 10.15
CA SER A 541 -0.29 -19.45 9.78
C SER A 541 0.70 -18.33 9.46
N LYS A 542 1.80 -18.20 10.22
CA LYS A 542 2.87 -17.25 9.92
C LYS A 542 3.53 -17.54 8.56
N THR A 543 3.82 -18.81 8.26
CA THR A 543 4.40 -19.21 6.97
C THR A 543 3.47 -18.88 5.79
N CYS A 544 2.17 -19.11 5.97
CA CYS A 544 1.15 -18.74 4.99
C CYS A 544 1.08 -17.22 4.78
N LEU A 545 1.13 -16.43 5.86
CA LEU A 545 1.15 -14.97 5.79
C LEU A 545 2.38 -14.45 5.03
N GLU A 546 3.56 -15.00 5.31
CA GLU A 546 4.79 -14.64 4.60
C GLU A 546 4.62 -14.91 3.09
N THR A 547 4.06 -16.07 2.71
CA THR A 547 3.82 -16.41 1.30
C THR A 547 2.83 -15.46 0.64
N LEU A 548 1.70 -15.20 1.30
CA LEU A 548 0.66 -14.30 0.81
C LEU A 548 1.18 -12.88 0.63
N LEU A 549 1.98 -12.37 1.58
CA LEU A 549 2.55 -11.02 1.48
C LEU A 549 3.51 -10.90 0.29
N HIS A 550 4.35 -11.91 0.06
CA HIS A 550 5.26 -11.93 -1.09
C HIS A 550 4.50 -12.01 -2.41
N MET A 551 3.49 -12.89 -2.52
CA MET A 551 2.63 -12.97 -3.70
C MET A 551 1.91 -11.63 -3.97
N PHE A 552 1.37 -11.02 -2.92
CA PHE A 552 0.73 -9.71 -3.00
C PHE A 552 1.67 -8.65 -3.56
N TYR A 553 2.88 -8.54 -2.98
CA TYR A 553 3.86 -7.55 -3.41
C TYR A 553 4.32 -7.77 -4.86
N GLN A 554 4.60 -9.02 -5.24
CA GLN A 554 5.10 -9.33 -6.59
C GLN A 554 4.10 -8.96 -7.69
N LEU A 555 2.80 -9.05 -7.44
CA LEU A 555 1.79 -8.67 -8.45
C LEU A 555 1.29 -7.23 -8.29
N HIS A 556 1.04 -6.77 -7.07
CA HIS A 556 0.30 -5.52 -6.83
C HIS A 556 1.15 -4.38 -6.29
N GLY A 557 2.36 -4.65 -5.80
CA GLY A 557 3.15 -3.67 -5.07
C GLY A 557 2.46 -3.18 -3.79
N PHE A 558 2.93 -2.05 -3.26
CA PHE A 558 2.41 -1.42 -2.02
C PHE A 558 2.07 0.07 -2.21
N GLU A 559 2.09 0.55 -3.43
CA GLU A 559 1.87 1.97 -3.75
C GLU A 559 0.39 2.37 -3.64
N SER A 560 -0.52 1.42 -3.91
CA SER A 560 -1.97 1.62 -3.77
C SER A 560 -2.44 1.51 -2.31
N TYR A 561 -3.60 2.07 -2.00
CA TYR A 561 -4.13 2.14 -0.64
C TYR A 561 -4.75 0.80 -0.20
N TYR A 562 -4.21 0.22 0.89
CA TYR A 562 -4.74 -0.99 1.52
C TYR A 562 -4.68 -0.85 3.05
N ALA A 563 -5.73 -0.31 3.68
CA ALA A 563 -5.74 -0.06 5.12
C ALA A 563 -5.42 -1.30 5.98
N PHE A 564 -6.02 -2.46 5.66
CA PHE A 564 -5.82 -3.70 6.43
C PHE A 564 -4.40 -4.28 6.27
N LEU A 565 -3.71 -3.99 5.17
CA LEU A 565 -2.35 -4.50 4.93
C LEU A 565 -1.38 -4.02 6.03
N LEU A 566 -1.65 -2.87 6.65
CA LEU A 566 -0.91 -2.36 7.81
C LEU A 566 -0.75 -3.43 8.90
N GLN A 567 -1.82 -4.16 9.24
CA GLN A 567 -1.80 -5.18 10.30
C GLN A 567 -0.82 -6.31 9.98
N ILE A 568 -0.78 -6.72 8.71
CA ILE A 568 0.07 -7.82 8.25
C ILE A 568 1.54 -7.40 8.19
N LEU A 569 1.80 -6.19 7.72
CA LEU A 569 3.15 -5.60 7.67
C LEU A 569 3.74 -5.45 9.08
N ILE A 570 2.93 -5.07 10.06
CA ILE A 570 3.34 -5.02 11.47
C ILE A 570 3.69 -6.42 11.95
N GLN A 571 2.75 -7.36 11.89
CA GLN A 571 2.96 -8.69 12.44
C GLN A 571 4.24 -9.33 11.88
N LEU A 572 4.37 -9.39 10.55
CA LEU A 572 5.53 -10.03 9.91
C LEU A 572 6.82 -9.22 10.08
N GLY A 573 6.73 -7.89 10.09
CA GLY A 573 7.90 -7.02 10.28
C GLY A 573 8.52 -7.20 11.66
N PHE A 574 7.71 -7.16 12.72
CA PHE A 574 8.20 -7.36 14.09
C PHE A 574 8.60 -8.81 14.37
N ASP A 575 7.88 -9.80 13.82
CA ASP A 575 8.31 -11.20 13.86
C ASP A 575 9.71 -11.39 13.24
N ALA A 576 9.98 -10.72 12.11
CA ALA A 576 11.27 -10.80 11.45
C ALA A 576 12.39 -10.11 12.26
N VAL A 577 12.09 -8.97 12.89
CA VAL A 577 13.01 -8.30 13.84
C VAL A 577 13.38 -9.26 14.98
N GLU A 578 12.39 -9.85 15.64
CA GLU A 578 12.60 -10.77 16.76
C GLU A 578 13.46 -11.98 16.37
N LYS A 579 13.13 -12.64 15.25
CA LYS A 579 13.88 -13.78 14.70
C LYS A 579 15.34 -13.43 14.38
N LEU A 580 15.59 -12.23 13.84
CA LEU A 580 16.96 -11.79 13.59
C LEU A 580 17.69 -11.64 14.92
N TRP A 581 17.19 -10.82 15.86
CA TRP A 581 17.82 -10.59 17.17
C TRP A 581 18.15 -11.87 17.96
N SER A 582 17.25 -12.87 17.96
CA SER A 582 17.51 -14.15 18.63
C SER A 582 18.69 -14.91 18.03
N THR A 583 18.89 -14.82 16.72
CA THR A 583 19.97 -15.51 16.00
C THR A 583 21.36 -14.94 16.29
N SER A 584 21.48 -13.64 16.57
CA SER A 584 22.79 -13.07 16.96
C SER A 584 23.22 -13.45 18.37
N SER A 585 22.26 -13.74 19.25
CA SER A 585 22.53 -14.11 20.64
C SER A 585 23.16 -15.51 20.73
N SER A 586 22.76 -16.44 19.86
CA SER A 586 23.28 -17.82 19.81
C SER A 586 24.69 -17.91 19.18
N THR A 587 25.04 -17.03 18.24
CA THR A 587 26.39 -17.01 17.63
C THR A 587 27.49 -16.50 18.57
N SER A 588 27.18 -15.69 19.59
CA SER A 588 28.22 -15.17 20.50
C SER A 588 28.76 -16.19 21.51
N THR A 589 27.99 -17.24 21.81
CA THR A 589 28.35 -18.29 22.78
C THR A 589 29.08 -19.48 22.17
N ALA A 590 29.05 -19.65 20.83
CA ALA A 590 29.65 -20.79 20.13
C ALA A 590 31.12 -20.58 19.69
N ALA A 591 31.71 -19.41 19.95
CA ALA A 591 33.04 -19.04 19.46
C ALA A 591 34.23 -19.72 20.20
N THR A 592 34.00 -20.64 21.15
CA THR A 592 35.09 -21.19 22.00
C THR A 592 35.36 -22.69 21.84
N THR A 593 34.75 -23.40 20.89
CA THR A 593 35.06 -24.84 20.74
C THR A 593 35.23 -25.24 19.28
N THR A 594 36.47 -25.14 18.81
CA THR A 594 36.90 -25.67 17.51
C THR A 594 37.02 -27.20 17.60
N THR A 595 36.05 -27.92 17.03
CA THR A 595 36.29 -29.30 16.59
C THR A 595 35.52 -29.59 15.32
N THR A 596 36.25 -30.08 14.32
CA THR A 596 35.88 -30.39 12.95
C THR A 596 34.89 -31.55 12.87
N THR A 597 33.65 -31.29 12.41
CA THR A 597 32.73 -32.30 11.88
C THR A 597 32.05 -31.77 10.61
N THR A 598 32.15 -32.54 9.53
CA THR A 598 31.72 -32.22 8.16
C THR A 598 30.20 -32.10 7.98
N THR A 599 29.41 -32.46 8.99
CA THR A 599 27.95 -32.23 9.03
C THR A 599 27.54 -30.81 9.42
N GLY A 600 28.42 -30.06 10.11
CA GLY A 600 28.12 -28.71 10.58
C GLY A 600 28.13 -27.64 9.50
N ASP A 601 28.68 -27.90 8.31
CA ASP A 601 28.73 -26.91 7.23
C ASP A 601 27.40 -26.81 6.46
N GLN A 602 26.61 -27.89 6.35
CA GLN A 602 25.29 -27.85 5.70
C GLN A 602 24.25 -27.13 6.57
N ASP A 603 24.20 -27.42 7.87
CA ASP A 603 23.27 -26.73 8.79
C ASP A 603 23.59 -25.22 8.88
N LYS A 604 24.87 -24.85 8.91
CA LYS A 604 25.29 -23.43 8.87
C LYS A 604 24.93 -22.73 7.56
N LEU A 605 24.93 -23.44 6.43
CA LEU A 605 24.51 -22.90 5.13
C LEU A 605 22.99 -22.68 5.09
N VAL A 606 22.21 -23.60 5.63
CA VAL A 606 20.74 -23.48 5.76
C VAL A 606 20.36 -22.32 6.69
N ASP A 607 21.00 -22.21 7.86
CA ASP A 607 20.80 -21.09 8.80
C ASP A 607 21.09 -19.73 8.12
N ASN A 608 22.11 -19.66 7.27
CA ASN A 608 22.46 -18.43 6.55
C ASN A 608 21.43 -18.08 5.45
N GLU A 609 20.85 -19.07 4.77
CA GLU A 609 19.75 -18.86 3.82
C GLU A 609 18.47 -18.39 4.52
N ASP A 610 18.14 -18.98 5.67
CA ASP A 610 16.97 -18.61 6.47
C ASP A 610 17.09 -17.19 7.02
N ILE A 611 18.25 -16.81 7.55
CA ILE A 611 18.52 -15.43 8.00
C ILE A 611 18.34 -14.43 6.85
N LYS A 612 18.81 -14.76 5.65
CA LYS A 612 18.64 -13.92 4.45
C LYS A 612 17.17 -13.79 4.06
N ALA A 613 16.41 -14.88 4.13
CA ALA A 613 15.00 -14.86 3.80
C ALA A 613 14.17 -14.09 4.84
N VAL A 614 14.45 -14.24 6.14
CA VAL A 614 13.85 -13.43 7.22
C VAL A 614 14.17 -11.95 7.04
N ARG A 615 15.43 -11.60 6.74
CA ARG A 615 15.82 -10.22 6.45
C ARG A 615 15.09 -9.66 5.22
N SER A 616 14.86 -10.49 4.20
CA SER A 616 14.09 -10.11 3.01
C SER A 616 12.64 -9.77 3.36
N THR A 617 12.00 -10.57 4.21
CA THR A 617 10.66 -10.27 4.76
C THR A 617 10.66 -8.96 5.55
N LEU A 618 11.66 -8.71 6.40
CA LEU A 618 11.78 -7.46 7.15
C LEU A 618 11.86 -6.24 6.22
N MET A 619 12.73 -6.30 5.20
CA MET A 619 12.84 -5.23 4.21
C MET A 619 11.49 -5.00 3.54
N LEU A 620 10.84 -6.08 3.06
CA LEU A 620 9.55 -6.01 2.41
C LEU A 620 8.49 -5.31 3.29
N CYS A 621 8.38 -5.71 4.56
CA CYS A 621 7.47 -5.09 5.52
C CYS A 621 7.77 -3.60 5.72
N ALA A 622 9.05 -3.23 5.89
CA ALA A 622 9.45 -1.84 6.07
C ALA A 622 9.12 -0.97 4.84
N LYS A 623 9.34 -1.45 3.61
CA LYS A 623 8.88 -0.73 2.39
C LYS A 623 7.37 -0.66 2.32
N GLY A 624 6.65 -1.74 2.63
CA GLY A 624 5.20 -1.71 2.65
C GLY A 624 4.67 -0.62 3.57
N LEU A 625 5.20 -0.52 4.79
CA LEU A 625 4.83 0.54 5.72
C LEU A 625 5.18 1.93 5.18
N ARG A 626 6.33 2.07 4.49
CA ARG A 626 6.75 3.33 3.89
C ARG A 626 5.86 3.77 2.73
N ASP A 627 5.52 2.86 1.84
CA ASP A 627 4.70 3.15 0.66
C ASP A 627 3.23 3.40 1.06
N GLN A 628 2.68 2.58 1.96
CA GLN A 628 1.36 2.85 2.57
C GLN A 628 1.36 4.19 3.33
N GLY A 629 2.50 4.59 3.93
CA GLY A 629 2.69 5.90 4.56
C GLY A 629 2.50 7.10 3.62
N ARG A 630 2.62 6.89 2.30
CA ARG A 630 2.27 7.92 1.29
C ARG A 630 0.76 8.04 1.06
N ASN A 631 0.00 7.00 1.40
CA ASN A 631 -1.45 6.95 1.29
C ASN A 631 -2.13 7.45 2.57
N PHE A 632 -1.65 7.01 3.74
CA PHE A 632 -2.23 7.36 5.03
C PHE A 632 -1.18 7.42 6.14
N TYR A 633 -1.40 8.31 7.10
CA TYR A 633 -0.36 8.72 8.03
C TYR A 633 0.05 7.66 9.05
N LEU A 634 -0.92 6.87 9.55
CA LEU A 634 -0.64 5.86 10.57
C LEU A 634 0.47 4.88 10.16
N SER A 635 0.52 4.51 8.87
CA SER A 635 1.58 3.63 8.36
C SER A 635 2.97 4.26 8.40
N GLU A 636 3.08 5.58 8.19
CA GLU A 636 4.36 6.28 8.35
C GLU A 636 4.82 6.29 9.82
N VAL A 637 3.89 6.42 10.76
CA VAL A 637 4.21 6.36 12.19
C VAL A 637 4.73 4.98 12.56
N VAL A 638 4.03 3.93 12.14
CA VAL A 638 4.42 2.54 12.40
C VAL A 638 5.76 2.19 11.74
N PHE A 639 6.01 2.68 10.52
CA PHE A 639 7.32 2.53 9.87
C PHE A 639 8.47 3.02 10.75
N ARG A 640 8.29 4.17 11.41
CA ARG A 640 9.30 4.76 12.32
C ARG A 640 9.50 3.89 13.56
N VAL A 641 8.42 3.37 14.14
CA VAL A 641 8.49 2.44 15.27
C VAL A 641 9.23 1.15 14.88
N LEU A 642 8.92 0.56 13.72
CA LEU A 642 9.61 -0.64 13.26
C LEU A 642 11.10 -0.36 13.03
N LYS A 643 11.43 0.74 12.34
CA LYS A 643 12.82 1.16 12.04
C LYS A 643 13.67 1.33 13.30
N ASP A 644 13.10 1.83 14.40
CA ASP A 644 13.78 1.96 15.70
C ASP A 644 14.17 0.61 16.32
N LYS A 645 13.42 -0.45 16.02
CA LYS A 645 13.69 -1.80 16.52
C LYS A 645 14.61 -2.63 15.63
N MET A 646 14.91 -2.14 14.43
CA MET A 646 15.81 -2.80 13.49
C MET A 646 17.27 -2.63 13.91
N ARG A 647 18.13 -3.56 13.48
CA ARG A 647 19.58 -3.44 13.67
C ARG A 647 20.14 -2.34 12.78
N GLU A 648 21.26 -1.74 13.18
CA GLU A 648 21.93 -0.70 12.37
C GLU A 648 22.26 -1.19 10.95
N GLU A 649 22.71 -2.45 10.81
CA GLU A 649 22.97 -3.08 9.51
C GLU A 649 21.73 -3.16 8.62
N ASP A 650 20.57 -3.51 9.19
CA ASP A 650 19.31 -3.63 8.46
C ASP A 650 18.75 -2.23 8.10
N VAL A 651 18.93 -1.24 8.97
CA VAL A 651 18.55 0.16 8.69
C VAL A 651 19.42 0.74 7.57
N ALA A 652 20.71 0.42 7.53
CA ALA A 652 21.60 0.84 6.45
C ALA A 652 21.13 0.27 5.10
N LEU A 653 20.82 -1.02 5.05
CA LEU A 653 20.25 -1.68 3.86
C LEU A 653 18.92 -1.07 3.42
N LEU A 654 18.08 -0.69 4.37
CA LEU A 654 16.78 -0.08 4.10
C LEU A 654 16.90 1.31 3.45
N ARG A 655 17.89 2.13 3.83
CA ARG A 655 18.07 3.50 3.30
C ARG A 655 18.27 3.51 1.79
N ASP A 656 19.08 2.59 1.28
CA ASP A 656 19.41 2.49 -0.14
C ASP A 656 18.19 2.08 -0.99
N TRP A 657 17.22 1.36 -0.40
CA TRP A 657 16.12 0.75 -1.14
C TRP A 657 14.76 1.45 -0.94
N ALA A 658 14.44 1.89 0.27
CA ALA A 658 13.16 2.56 0.57
C ALA A 658 13.14 4.04 0.18
N ARG A 659 14.19 4.55 -0.47
CA ARG A 659 14.36 5.97 -0.86
C ARG A 659 14.08 6.92 0.32
N ILE A 660 14.65 6.61 1.48
CA ILE A 660 14.50 7.44 2.68
C ILE A 660 15.28 8.73 2.44
N GLY A 661 14.57 9.84 2.20
CA GLY A 661 15.16 11.17 2.04
C GLY A 661 15.48 11.83 3.38
N ASP A 662 15.86 13.12 3.34
CA ASP A 662 16.07 13.93 4.53
C ASP A 662 14.71 14.25 5.19
N GLU A 663 14.42 13.62 6.34
CA GLU A 663 13.09 13.57 6.96
C GLU A 663 12.95 14.47 8.20
N GLU A 664 13.92 15.35 8.49
CA GLU A 664 13.94 16.17 9.72
C GLU A 664 12.64 16.96 9.99
N GLU A 665 11.98 17.47 8.95
CA GLU A 665 10.72 18.20 9.10
C GLU A 665 9.54 17.27 9.47
N ARG A 666 9.50 16.07 8.88
CA ARG A 666 8.46 15.08 9.20
C ARG A 666 8.69 14.38 10.53
N ASP A 667 9.95 14.30 10.96
CA ASP A 667 10.37 13.82 12.28
C ASP A 667 9.89 14.73 13.42
N ARG A 668 9.62 16.01 13.14
CA ARG A 668 9.01 16.94 14.10
C ARG A 668 7.49 16.78 14.19
N LEU A 669 6.82 16.58 13.06
CA LEU A 669 5.35 16.59 12.96
C LEU A 669 4.65 15.35 13.55
N TRP A 670 5.31 14.19 13.61
CA TRP A 670 4.63 12.95 14.04
C TRP A 670 4.28 12.87 15.52
N ARG A 671 4.93 13.66 16.37
CA ARG A 671 4.54 13.78 17.78
C ARG A 671 3.37 14.74 18.00
N GLU A 672 3.16 15.69 17.07
CA GLU A 672 2.13 16.73 17.22
C GLU A 672 0.75 16.25 16.79
N HIS A 673 0.68 15.25 15.89
CA HIS A 673 -0.56 14.89 15.19
C HIS A 673 -1.10 13.51 15.53
N VAL A 674 -0.33 12.66 16.23
CA VAL A 674 -0.77 11.30 16.58
C VAL A 674 -1.47 11.31 17.94
N HIS A 675 -2.71 10.83 17.95
CA HIS A 675 -3.53 10.70 19.15
C HIS A 675 -4.27 9.36 19.11
N GLY A 676 -3.60 8.31 19.57
CA GLY A 676 -4.04 6.94 19.35
C GLY A 676 -3.80 5.97 20.50
N GLU A 677 -4.80 5.12 20.73
CA GLU A 677 -4.73 3.98 21.67
C GLU A 677 -4.49 2.65 20.96
N TRP A 678 -4.45 2.65 19.63
CA TRP A 678 -4.24 1.43 18.88
C TRP A 678 -2.90 0.77 19.26
N PRO A 679 -2.90 -0.51 19.67
CA PRO A 679 -1.69 -1.17 20.09
C PRO A 679 -0.92 -1.75 18.89
N VAL A 680 0.36 -1.40 18.81
CA VAL A 680 1.26 -1.85 17.74
C VAL A 680 1.96 -3.13 18.20
N ASN A 681 2.00 -4.14 17.33
CA ASN A 681 2.71 -5.40 17.58
C ASN A 681 2.19 -6.23 18.78
N VAL A 682 0.86 -6.36 18.90
CA VAL A 682 0.25 -7.35 19.80
C VAL A 682 0.33 -8.73 19.15
N VAL A 683 1.03 -9.66 19.78
CA VAL A 683 1.26 -11.02 19.27
C VAL A 683 0.10 -11.95 19.61
N GLY A 684 -0.47 -11.82 20.80
CA GLY A 684 -1.56 -12.66 21.29
C GLY A 684 -2.74 -11.84 21.80
N ILE A 685 -3.96 -12.31 21.59
CA ILE A 685 -5.19 -11.57 21.96
C ILE A 685 -5.31 -11.30 23.46
N THR A 686 -4.64 -12.07 24.32
CA THR A 686 -4.64 -11.87 25.79
C THR A 686 -3.42 -11.10 26.30
N GLN A 687 -2.52 -10.67 25.42
CA GLN A 687 -1.35 -9.87 25.79
C GLN A 687 -1.78 -8.47 26.24
N ASP A 688 -1.17 -7.96 27.31
CA ASP A 688 -1.39 -6.58 27.76
C ASP A 688 -0.95 -5.58 26.66
N PRO A 689 -1.88 -4.78 26.11
CA PRO A 689 -1.58 -3.84 25.05
C PRO A 689 -1.01 -2.51 25.56
N GLU A 690 -1.00 -2.21 26.87
CA GLU A 690 -0.76 -0.85 27.38
C GLU A 690 0.60 -0.28 26.95
N GLY A 691 1.69 -1.03 27.14
CA GLY A 691 3.03 -0.60 26.71
C GLY A 691 3.20 -0.48 25.20
N LEU A 692 2.27 -1.06 24.43
CA LEU A 692 2.30 -1.13 22.98
C LEU A 692 1.36 -0.13 22.31
N ARG A 693 0.57 0.64 23.08
CA ARG A 693 -0.32 1.67 22.53
C ARG A 693 0.48 2.78 21.86
N LEU A 694 -0.04 3.26 20.73
CA LEU A 694 0.63 4.25 19.89
C LEU A 694 1.08 5.49 20.67
N ASP A 695 0.22 6.09 21.51
CA ASP A 695 0.57 7.23 22.37
C ASP A 695 1.78 6.94 23.29
N ASN A 696 1.89 5.72 23.81
CA ASN A 696 2.97 5.32 24.71
C ASN A 696 4.28 5.08 23.93
N LEU A 697 4.20 4.45 22.76
CA LEU A 697 5.34 4.27 21.85
C LEU A 697 5.89 5.60 21.34
N VAL A 698 5.00 6.54 20.98
CA VAL A 698 5.36 7.89 20.53
C VAL A 698 6.08 8.67 21.63
N ARG A 699 5.62 8.58 22.88
CA ARG A 699 6.25 9.24 24.04
C ARG A 699 7.61 8.64 24.41
N GLY A 700 7.78 7.33 24.21
CA GLY A 700 9.04 6.62 24.50
C GLY A 700 10.18 6.94 23.52
N PHE A 701 9.90 7.59 22.40
CA PHE A 701 10.87 7.88 21.35
C PHE A 701 11.78 9.06 21.74
N SER A 702 13.07 8.77 21.96
CA SER A 702 14.08 9.81 22.21
C SER A 702 14.43 10.51 20.89
N PRO A 703 14.55 11.85 20.86
CA PRO A 703 15.02 12.54 19.66
C PRO A 703 16.43 12.05 19.29
N PRO A 704 16.78 11.98 17.99
CA PRO A 704 18.17 11.77 17.61
C PRO A 704 19.01 12.87 18.27
N HIS A 705 20.07 12.47 18.97
CA HIS A 705 21.02 13.41 19.54
C HIS A 705 21.59 14.26 18.40
N CYS A 706 21.33 15.57 18.43
CA CYS A 706 22.00 16.53 17.56
C CYS A 706 23.51 16.46 17.86
N PRO A 707 24.38 16.23 16.86
CA PRO A 707 25.83 16.35 17.05
C PRO A 707 26.26 17.77 17.39
#